data_AF-A0A9W8Z9C0-F1
#
_entry.id   AF-A0A9W8Z9C0-F1
#
_cell.length_a   1.000
_cell.length_b   1.000
_cell.length_c   1.000
_cell.angle_alpha   90.00
_cell.angle_beta   90.00
_cell.angle_gamma   90.00
#
_symmetry.space_group_name_H-M   'P 1'
#
loop_
_entity.id
_entity.type
_entity.pdbx_description
1 polymer ?
#
loop_
_entity_poly.entity_id
_entity_poly.type
_entity_poly.pdbx_seq_one_letter_code
_entity_poly.pdbx_strand_id
1 'polypeptide(L)'
;MSASNKAFAPNALHRRLLNDIEEIQQDPYPNVHLHIDEQDFRRACLILSTDAYGPLHLFIEFGNDCPLYAPQVSIQSDIVHANIYGDYICASILNTEGGWTLAYTLKGVLIQLLSSFTSESLKQDHGGSIVNLQDFRSAQKAGDDWRYGKDWQAHEYFCESCGYGPDWTPATIVTGSTTATTAPPAMVSKMLALPDKVVLLMLDEMPTKDVLALAYAVPFVNRTVHSYDSIRTRELQCFCLKRSYMDVKLGIGVSVTGGNKPVLRSDFDLLSQGAFFQHDVRRSVQGVVFDKWLPLPLSRRHWKGAKSTAIACFRAIHSHARMRSSELGDTDVLSCLMNNVVVQFSADAEEGFRQSDKRSTLNHASEKAIEAYFACFHLLMCLATENTEIIKAANKMVNGFLTGPHTKNQFPDLGHLLVAAPTSDDGLTQPLIFQIIKEAILRNVVWMLDSKGADMAELAYLEPSAISDHRVTKTFEASRTSYCLLMFLKLFSTSARQPRKSLVQLRETLFDNHGAPPTGVSAAMAERIREIREIDGYPGFLCAMGITEIPSKTHFTAFLRRTVVDSMEIGYSVMPLSQSKLYMICKVRERDVEVAQGVGITKAMITRYNRGERWYWNGWNGRPTFFPRRLTSYAAVHREDRSRGGRRGRGGQGGRGRR
;
A
#
# COMPACT_ATOMS: atom_id res chain seq x y z
N MET A 1 19.37 16.62 35.09
CA MET A 1 19.43 16.39 36.55
C MET A 1 19.81 14.95 36.80
N SER A 2 20.92 14.79 37.53
CA SER A 2 21.38 13.64 38.33
C SER A 2 21.11 12.21 37.83
N ALA A 3 22.21 11.53 37.52
CA ALA A 3 22.31 10.07 37.51
C ALA A 3 22.08 9.53 38.93
N SER A 4 21.12 8.61 39.07
CA SER A 4 21.10 7.67 40.19
C SER A 4 20.20 6.48 39.84
N ASN A 5 20.77 5.28 39.98
CA ASN A 5 20.13 3.98 40.09
C ASN A 5 19.07 3.60 39.04
N LYS A 6 19.54 3.17 37.85
CA LYS A 6 18.80 2.19 37.04
C LYS A 6 19.42 0.82 37.29
N ALA A 7 18.81 0.03 38.17
CA ALA A 7 18.91 -1.42 38.05
C ALA A 7 18.60 -1.78 36.58
N PHE A 8 19.41 -2.65 35.98
CA PHE A 8 19.40 -3.02 34.56
C PHE A 8 18.01 -3.46 34.12
N ALA A 9 17.17 -2.52 33.67
CA ALA A 9 16.01 -2.85 32.87
C ALA A 9 16.58 -3.32 31.52
N PRO A 10 16.37 -4.58 31.10
CA PRO A 10 16.94 -5.06 29.86
C PRO A 10 16.50 -4.16 28.70
N ASN A 11 17.44 -3.85 27.80
CA ASN A 11 17.20 -3.10 26.57
C ASN A 11 16.01 -3.75 25.81
N ALA A 12 15.16 -2.96 25.14
CA ALA A 12 13.96 -3.48 24.49
C ALA A 12 14.28 -4.55 23.41
N LEU A 13 15.41 -4.38 22.72
CA LEU A 13 15.97 -5.35 21.77
C LEU A 13 16.37 -6.67 22.45
N HIS A 14 16.99 -6.58 23.63
CA HIS A 14 17.36 -7.75 24.41
C HIS A 14 16.12 -8.55 24.86
N ARG A 15 15.07 -7.88 25.35
CA ARG A 15 13.80 -8.55 25.67
C ARG A 15 13.16 -9.19 24.44
N ARG A 16 13.21 -8.50 23.29
CA ARG A 16 12.71 -9.05 22.03
C ARG A 16 13.41 -10.38 21.69
N LEU A 17 14.74 -10.44 21.83
CA LEU A 17 15.50 -11.67 21.59
C LEU A 17 15.14 -12.78 22.59
N LEU A 18 15.04 -12.46 23.88
CA LEU A 18 14.64 -13.46 24.89
C LEU A 18 13.25 -14.04 24.62
N ASN A 19 12.28 -13.20 24.24
CA ASN A 19 10.94 -13.65 23.89
C ASN A 19 10.95 -14.56 22.64
N ASP A 20 11.76 -14.23 21.64
CA ASP A 20 11.92 -15.05 20.43
C ASP A 20 12.58 -16.42 20.75
N ILE A 21 13.51 -16.47 21.72
CA ILE A 21 14.12 -17.71 22.22
C ILE A 21 13.10 -18.53 23.02
N GLU A 22 12.32 -17.88 23.88
CA GLU A 22 11.26 -18.51 24.67
C GLU A 22 10.19 -19.13 23.76
N GLU A 23 9.79 -18.44 22.69
CA GLU A 23 8.81 -18.93 21.71
C GLU A 23 9.22 -20.28 21.11
N ILE A 24 10.48 -20.43 20.69
CA ILE A 24 10.96 -21.68 20.08
C ILE A 24 11.21 -22.78 21.12
N GLN A 25 11.57 -22.43 22.35
CA GLN A 25 11.72 -23.42 23.42
C GLN A 25 10.37 -23.99 23.87
N GLN A 26 9.33 -23.18 23.92
CA GLN A 26 7.98 -23.60 24.31
C GLN A 26 7.22 -24.30 23.19
N ASP A 27 7.39 -23.85 21.93
CA ASP A 27 6.76 -24.44 20.75
C ASP A 27 7.82 -24.79 19.69
N PRO A 28 8.58 -25.89 19.90
CA PRO A 28 9.65 -26.30 18.99
C PRO A 28 9.10 -26.68 17.61
N TYR A 29 9.83 -26.30 16.56
CA TYR A 29 9.46 -26.65 15.19
C TYR A 29 10.09 -27.99 14.80
N PRO A 30 9.36 -28.89 14.10
CA PRO A 30 9.93 -30.16 13.64
C PRO A 30 11.24 -29.97 12.87
N ASN A 31 12.24 -30.82 13.14
CA ASN A 31 13.55 -30.81 12.51
C ASN A 31 14.41 -29.55 12.78
N VAL A 32 14.01 -28.70 13.73
CA VAL A 32 14.76 -27.52 14.18
C VAL A 32 15.06 -27.66 15.66
N HIS A 33 16.34 -27.73 16.02
CA HIS A 33 16.77 -27.83 17.41
C HIS A 33 17.71 -26.67 17.73
N LEU A 34 17.30 -25.80 18.66
CA LEU A 34 18.08 -24.65 19.07
C LEU A 34 18.60 -24.89 20.50
N HIS A 35 19.91 -24.86 20.66
CA HIS A 35 20.60 -24.92 21.94
C HIS A 35 21.27 -23.58 22.22
N ILE A 36 20.84 -22.90 23.28
CA ILE A 36 21.37 -21.61 23.69
C ILE A 36 22.58 -21.84 24.60
N ASP A 37 23.67 -21.09 24.40
CA ASP A 37 24.83 -21.13 25.27
C ASP A 37 24.45 -20.61 26.67
N GLU A 38 24.73 -21.42 27.69
CA GLU A 38 24.41 -21.11 29.09
C GLU A 38 25.16 -19.89 29.64
N GLN A 39 26.34 -19.58 29.07
CA GLN A 39 27.17 -18.46 29.50
C GLN A 39 26.85 -17.18 28.74
N ASP A 40 26.39 -17.29 27.49
CA ASP A 40 26.01 -16.17 26.65
C ASP A 40 24.82 -16.52 25.74
N PHE A 41 23.61 -16.12 26.15
CA PHE A 41 22.39 -16.36 25.36
C PHE A 41 22.39 -15.70 23.97
N ARG A 42 23.38 -14.86 23.65
CA ARG A 42 23.61 -14.33 22.30
C ARG A 42 24.28 -15.32 21.36
N ARG A 43 24.71 -16.47 21.87
CA ARG A 43 25.33 -17.54 21.09
C ARG A 43 24.43 -18.76 21.16
N ALA A 44 24.24 -19.40 20.01
CA ALA A 44 23.42 -20.60 19.95
C ALA A 44 23.96 -21.59 18.92
N CYS A 45 23.84 -22.87 19.25
CA CYS A 45 23.97 -23.96 18.31
C CYS A 45 22.59 -24.26 17.72
N LEU A 46 22.50 -24.32 16.39
CA LEU A 46 21.30 -24.70 15.66
C LEU A 46 21.57 -26.01 14.94
N ILE A 47 20.74 -27.02 15.20
CA ILE A 47 20.80 -28.29 14.49
C ILE A 47 19.56 -28.41 13.61
N LEU A 48 19.78 -28.48 12.30
CA LEU A 48 18.73 -28.65 11.29
C LEU A 48 18.75 -30.09 10.79
N SER A 49 17.70 -30.85 11.05
CA SER A 49 17.60 -32.24 10.56
C SER A 49 17.07 -32.26 9.12
N THR A 50 17.84 -32.85 8.21
CA THR A 50 17.48 -32.92 6.80
C THR A 50 17.52 -34.36 6.29
N ASP A 51 16.61 -34.73 5.40
CA ASP A 51 16.59 -36.08 4.82
C ASP A 51 17.79 -36.31 3.87
N ALA A 52 18.29 -35.23 3.25
CA ALA A 52 19.30 -35.32 2.20
C ALA A 52 20.74 -35.30 2.74
N TYR A 53 21.00 -34.53 3.80
CA TYR A 53 22.34 -34.32 4.35
C TYR A 53 22.50 -34.84 5.77
N GLY A 54 21.44 -35.36 6.39
CA GLY A 54 21.42 -35.67 7.81
C GLY A 54 21.28 -34.42 8.67
N PRO A 55 21.64 -34.50 9.97
CA PRO A 55 21.64 -33.34 10.84
C PRO A 55 22.77 -32.38 10.46
N LEU A 56 22.46 -31.07 10.42
CA LEU A 56 23.40 -30.01 10.09
C LEU A 56 23.60 -29.12 11.30
N HIS A 57 24.85 -28.96 11.75
CA HIS A 57 25.20 -28.02 12.80
C HIS A 57 25.51 -26.65 12.21
N LEU A 58 24.79 -25.65 12.70
CA LEU A 58 24.99 -24.24 12.42
C LEU A 58 25.26 -23.51 13.75
N PHE A 59 26.00 -22.42 13.68
CA PHE A 59 26.28 -21.55 14.81
C PHE A 59 25.67 -20.18 14.53
N ILE A 60 24.97 -19.63 15.53
CA ILE A 60 24.29 -18.34 15.46
C ILE A 60 24.90 -17.40 16.49
N GLU A 61 25.25 -16.19 16.05
CA GLU A 61 25.63 -15.08 16.91
C GLU A 61 24.65 -13.91 16.76
N PHE A 62 23.96 -13.58 17.85
CA PHE A 62 23.01 -12.49 17.96
C PHE A 62 23.71 -11.19 18.37
N GLY A 63 23.93 -10.31 17.39
CA GLY A 63 24.48 -8.98 17.65
C GLY A 63 23.68 -8.16 18.67
N ASN A 64 24.34 -7.16 19.28
CA ASN A 64 23.72 -6.30 20.31
C ASN A 64 22.45 -5.60 19.83
N ASP A 65 22.37 -5.35 18.53
CA ASP A 65 21.29 -4.63 17.89
C ASP A 65 20.22 -5.56 17.27
N CYS A 66 20.30 -6.88 17.44
CA CYS A 66 19.27 -7.81 16.96
C CYS A 66 17.88 -7.44 17.53
N PRO A 67 16.79 -7.35 16.71
CA PRO A 67 16.69 -7.75 15.31
C PRO A 67 16.90 -6.62 14.28
N LEU A 68 17.47 -5.46 14.66
CA LEU A 68 17.76 -4.35 13.72
C LEU A 68 18.62 -4.81 12.53
N TYR A 69 19.51 -5.76 12.78
CA TYR A 69 20.30 -6.45 11.77
C TYR A 69 20.13 -7.97 11.91
N ALA A 70 20.36 -8.68 10.80
CA ALA A 70 20.35 -10.13 10.79
C ALA A 70 21.41 -10.70 11.76
N PRO A 71 21.13 -11.83 12.42
CA PRO A 71 22.16 -12.55 13.16
C PRO A 71 23.22 -13.09 12.19
N GLN A 72 24.45 -13.26 12.69
CA GLN A 72 25.47 -13.96 11.93
C GLN A 72 25.22 -15.46 12.07
N VAL A 73 25.21 -16.17 10.95
CA VAL A 73 24.99 -17.62 10.92
C VAL A 73 26.07 -18.26 10.05
N SER A 74 26.79 -19.23 10.62
CA SER A 74 27.76 -20.05 9.92
C SER A 74 27.39 -21.52 10.02
N ILE A 75 27.78 -22.32 9.02
CA ILE A 75 27.61 -23.78 9.03
C ILE A 75 28.92 -24.45 9.42
N GLN A 76 28.85 -25.43 10.33
CA GLN A 76 30.00 -26.24 10.75
C GLN A 76 29.99 -27.63 10.12
N SER A 77 28.82 -28.12 9.68
CA SER A 77 28.73 -29.35 8.90
C SER A 77 29.24 -29.13 7.47
N ASP A 78 30.14 -30.02 7.03
CA ASP A 78 30.69 -30.04 5.68
C ASP A 78 29.66 -30.64 4.68
N ILE A 79 29.11 -29.78 3.80
CA ILE A 79 28.14 -30.20 2.77
C ILE A 79 28.41 -29.58 1.40
N VAL A 80 28.10 -30.36 0.35
CA VAL A 80 28.05 -29.91 -1.03
C VAL A 80 26.69 -29.29 -1.30
N HIS A 81 26.63 -27.95 -1.37
CA HIS A 81 25.38 -27.22 -1.59
C HIS A 81 25.59 -25.95 -2.43
N ALA A 82 24.56 -25.57 -3.21
CA ALA A 82 24.62 -24.44 -4.13
C ALA A 82 24.99 -23.11 -3.44
N ASN A 83 24.47 -22.91 -2.22
CA ASN A 83 24.58 -21.65 -1.48
C ASN A 83 25.55 -21.73 -0.28
N ILE A 84 26.39 -22.76 -0.20
CA ILE A 84 27.41 -22.88 0.87
C ILE A 84 28.80 -22.67 0.26
N TYR A 85 29.62 -21.85 0.93
CA TYR A 85 30.98 -21.48 0.51
C TYR A 85 31.91 -21.52 1.74
N GLY A 86 32.52 -22.67 2.00
CA GLY A 86 33.16 -22.91 3.30
C GLY A 86 32.12 -22.91 4.42
N ASP A 87 32.33 -22.10 5.45
CA ASP A 87 31.39 -21.91 6.57
C ASP A 87 30.30 -20.85 6.30
N TYR A 88 30.38 -20.15 5.16
CA TYR A 88 29.46 -19.08 4.78
C TYR A 88 28.19 -19.59 4.10
N ILE A 89 27.03 -19.11 4.57
CA ILE A 89 25.70 -19.40 4.01
C ILE A 89 25.22 -18.21 3.18
N CYS A 90 25.11 -18.38 1.86
CA CYS A 90 24.53 -17.39 0.96
C CYS A 90 22.99 -17.49 0.96
N ALA A 91 22.36 -16.81 1.93
CA ALA A 91 20.91 -16.65 2.02
C ALA A 91 20.54 -15.16 1.95
N SER A 92 19.58 -14.79 1.10
CA SER A 92 19.14 -13.40 0.96
C SER A 92 18.65 -12.80 2.28
N ILE A 93 17.98 -13.60 3.11
CA ILE A 93 17.51 -13.19 4.43
C ILE A 93 18.63 -12.82 5.40
N LEU A 94 19.83 -13.39 5.26
CA LEU A 94 20.96 -13.09 6.14
C LEU A 94 21.86 -11.99 5.57
N ASN A 95 21.99 -11.94 4.24
CA ASN A 95 23.10 -11.26 3.59
C ASN A 95 22.71 -10.07 2.72
N THR A 96 21.41 -9.82 2.50
CA THR A 96 20.95 -8.74 1.62
C THR A 96 20.08 -7.75 2.38
N GLU A 97 20.28 -6.45 2.11
CA GLU A 97 19.46 -5.39 2.71
C GLU A 97 17.97 -5.52 2.37
N GLY A 98 17.63 -6.14 1.24
CA GLY A 98 16.24 -6.38 0.82
C GLY A 98 15.63 -7.69 1.35
N GLY A 99 16.44 -8.63 1.82
CA GLY A 99 15.97 -9.95 2.27
C GLY A 99 15.70 -10.01 3.77
N TRP A 100 16.44 -9.26 4.59
CA TRP A 100 16.20 -9.16 6.03
C TRP A 100 15.05 -8.18 6.33
N THR A 101 14.13 -8.57 7.21
CA THR A 101 13.11 -7.66 7.75
C THR A 101 13.01 -7.77 9.26
N LEU A 102 12.83 -6.63 9.92
CA LEU A 102 12.69 -6.54 11.38
C LEU A 102 11.44 -7.27 11.91
N ALA A 103 10.52 -7.62 11.01
CA ALA A 103 9.33 -8.40 11.31
C ALA A 103 9.59 -9.88 11.53
N TYR A 104 10.74 -10.42 11.07
CA TYR A 104 11.05 -11.82 11.29
C TYR A 104 11.14 -12.14 12.78
N THR A 105 10.58 -13.30 13.15
CA THR A 105 10.83 -13.95 14.44
C THR A 105 11.98 -14.93 14.27
N LEU A 106 12.70 -15.23 15.35
CA LEU A 106 13.74 -16.27 15.33
C LEU A 106 13.19 -17.58 14.75
N LYS A 107 12.03 -18.03 15.22
CA LYS A 107 11.35 -19.22 14.69
C LYS A 107 11.16 -19.15 13.17
N GLY A 108 10.70 -18.01 12.64
CA GLY A 108 10.55 -17.80 11.19
C GLY A 108 11.88 -17.90 10.43
N VAL A 109 12.95 -17.28 10.95
CA VAL A 109 14.30 -17.34 10.36
C VAL A 109 14.80 -18.80 10.31
N LEU A 110 14.65 -19.54 11.40
CA LEU A 110 15.11 -20.93 11.50
C LEU A 110 14.36 -21.87 10.54
N ILE A 111 13.04 -21.70 10.41
CA ILE A 111 12.23 -22.43 9.42
C ILE A 111 12.69 -22.10 7.99
N GLN A 112 13.01 -20.84 7.71
CA GLN A 112 13.46 -20.43 6.38
C GLN A 112 14.87 -20.95 6.05
N LEU A 113 15.75 -21.06 7.06
CA LEU A 113 17.04 -21.73 6.91
C LEU A 113 16.85 -23.23 6.65
N LEU A 114 15.99 -23.93 7.40
CA LEU A 114 15.65 -25.34 7.14
C LEU A 114 15.11 -25.53 5.71
N SER A 115 14.20 -24.67 5.27
CA SER A 115 13.67 -24.65 3.91
C SER A 115 14.77 -24.56 2.86
N SER A 116 15.87 -23.83 3.12
CA SER A 116 16.96 -23.65 2.17
C SER A 116 17.73 -24.96 1.88
N PHE A 117 17.73 -25.91 2.82
CA PHE A 117 18.40 -27.21 2.66
C PHE A 117 17.44 -28.33 2.22
N THR A 118 16.14 -28.16 2.46
CA THR A 118 15.12 -29.20 2.21
C THR A 118 14.36 -29.01 0.89
N SER A 119 14.34 -27.80 0.32
CA SER A 119 13.67 -27.50 -0.96
C SER A 119 14.21 -28.33 -2.13
N GLU A 120 13.41 -28.55 -3.19
CA GLU A 120 13.88 -29.24 -4.41
C GLU A 120 14.77 -28.35 -5.29
N SER A 121 14.50 -27.06 -5.28
CA SER A 121 15.24 -26.08 -6.09
C SER A 121 15.36 -24.74 -5.38
N LEU A 122 16.37 -23.97 -5.76
CA LEU A 122 16.62 -22.62 -5.25
C LEU A 122 16.74 -21.64 -6.40
N LYS A 123 16.14 -20.46 -6.23
CA LYS A 123 16.36 -19.34 -7.12
C LYS A 123 17.66 -18.64 -6.75
N GLN A 124 18.53 -18.42 -7.74
CA GLN A 124 19.79 -17.70 -7.54
C GLN A 124 19.59 -16.20 -7.72
N ASP A 125 20.18 -15.40 -6.82
CA ASP A 125 20.16 -13.93 -6.91
C ASP A 125 21.00 -13.43 -8.09
N HIS A 126 21.96 -14.23 -8.56
CA HIS A 126 22.83 -13.93 -9.71
C HIS A 126 22.40 -14.76 -10.93
N GLY A 127 21.99 -14.10 -12.01
CA GLY A 127 21.66 -14.76 -13.29
C GLY A 127 20.23 -15.29 -13.43
N GLY A 128 19.42 -15.27 -12.37
CA GLY A 128 17.98 -15.58 -12.40
C GLY A 128 17.64 -17.06 -12.69
N SER A 129 18.65 -17.94 -12.73
CA SER A 129 18.47 -19.37 -12.94
C SER A 129 17.95 -20.05 -11.68
N ILE A 130 17.08 -21.03 -11.87
CA ILE A 130 16.66 -21.97 -10.83
C ILE A 130 17.68 -23.10 -10.81
N VAL A 131 18.27 -23.35 -9.66
CA VAL A 131 19.24 -24.43 -9.44
C VAL A 131 18.50 -25.61 -8.83
N ASN A 132 18.61 -26.78 -9.46
CA ASN A 132 18.08 -28.02 -8.93
C ASN A 132 19.04 -28.57 -7.85
N LEU A 133 18.53 -28.79 -6.64
CA LEU A 133 19.36 -29.28 -5.54
C LEU A 133 19.66 -30.78 -5.63
N GLN A 134 18.98 -31.53 -6.49
CA GLN A 134 19.21 -32.97 -6.67
C GLN A 134 20.62 -33.29 -7.16
N ASP A 135 21.21 -32.42 -7.99
CA ASP A 135 22.57 -32.59 -8.49
C ASP A 135 23.58 -32.50 -7.34
N PHE A 136 23.38 -31.57 -6.42
CA PHE A 136 24.21 -31.37 -5.23
C PHE A 136 24.07 -32.52 -4.23
N ARG A 137 22.85 -33.02 -4.05
CA ARG A 137 22.59 -34.20 -3.20
C ARG A 137 23.24 -35.46 -3.76
N SER A 138 23.29 -35.60 -5.09
CA SER A 138 23.94 -36.72 -5.76
C SER A 138 25.46 -36.62 -5.64
N ALA A 139 26.02 -35.41 -5.82
CA ALA A 139 27.42 -35.11 -5.61
C ALA A 139 27.89 -35.41 -4.17
N GLN A 140 27.11 -34.98 -3.16
CA GLN A 140 27.35 -35.32 -1.75
C GLN A 140 27.46 -36.83 -1.53
N LYS A 141 26.52 -37.61 -2.09
CA LYS A 141 26.52 -39.08 -1.96
C LYS A 141 27.69 -39.75 -2.68
N ALA A 142 28.18 -39.14 -3.77
CA ALA A 142 29.31 -39.64 -4.54
C ALA A 142 30.66 -39.31 -3.91
N GLY A 143 30.71 -38.40 -2.93
CA GLY A 143 31.98 -37.83 -2.43
C GLY A 143 32.68 -36.94 -3.46
N ASP A 144 31.97 -36.53 -4.52
CA ASP A 144 32.49 -35.77 -5.64
C ASP A 144 32.07 -34.30 -5.47
N ASP A 145 32.92 -33.45 -4.90
CA ASP A 145 32.72 -32.00 -4.99
C ASP A 145 33.40 -31.46 -6.26
N TRP A 146 32.59 -31.09 -7.25
CA TRP A 146 33.03 -30.49 -8.50
C TRP A 146 33.81 -29.17 -8.30
N ARG A 147 33.74 -28.52 -7.12
CA ARG A 147 34.51 -27.32 -6.76
C ARG A 147 35.86 -27.62 -6.10
N TYR A 148 36.03 -28.77 -5.45
CA TYR A 148 37.24 -29.10 -4.66
C TYR A 148 38.00 -30.36 -5.16
N GLY A 149 37.46 -31.11 -6.12
CA GLY A 149 38.11 -32.27 -6.74
C GLY A 149 37.69 -33.62 -6.14
N LYS A 150 38.20 -34.72 -6.72
CA LYS A 150 37.80 -36.12 -6.43
C LYS A 150 38.21 -36.68 -5.05
N ASP A 151 38.91 -35.90 -4.23
CA ASP A 151 39.46 -36.34 -2.93
C ASP A 151 38.85 -35.57 -1.75
N TRP A 152 37.62 -35.05 -1.89
CA TRP A 152 36.93 -34.37 -0.79
C TRP A 152 36.46 -35.39 0.27
N GLN A 153 37.03 -35.30 1.47
CA GLN A 153 36.54 -36.00 2.65
C GLN A 153 35.86 -34.98 3.56
N ALA A 154 34.58 -35.19 3.87
CA ALA A 154 33.85 -34.38 4.83
C ALA A 154 34.50 -34.52 6.22
N HIS A 155 34.83 -33.40 6.86
CA HIS A 155 35.36 -33.44 8.22
C HIS A 155 34.23 -33.71 9.21
N GLU A 156 34.42 -34.68 10.09
CA GLU A 156 33.50 -34.91 11.20
C GLU A 156 33.62 -33.78 12.21
N TYR A 157 32.53 -33.03 12.40
CA TYR A 157 32.46 -31.94 13.35
C TYR A 157 31.83 -32.39 14.67
N PHE A 158 32.45 -31.99 15.78
CA PHE A 158 31.97 -32.22 17.13
C PHE A 158 31.81 -30.89 17.85
N CYS A 159 30.67 -30.69 18.52
CA CYS A 159 30.41 -29.49 19.32
C CYS A 159 30.33 -29.84 20.80
N GLU A 160 31.28 -29.35 21.59
CA GLU A 160 31.28 -29.54 23.04
C GLU A 160 30.11 -28.81 23.72
N SER A 161 29.64 -27.69 23.15
CA SER A 161 28.57 -26.88 23.75
C SER A 161 27.21 -27.58 23.71
N CYS A 162 26.81 -28.13 22.56
CA CYS A 162 25.50 -28.76 22.39
C CYS A 162 25.54 -30.30 22.31
N GLY A 163 26.74 -30.91 22.35
CA GLY A 163 26.93 -32.36 22.23
C GLY A 163 26.69 -32.90 20.82
N TYR A 164 26.76 -32.06 19.79
CA TYR A 164 26.62 -32.50 18.40
C TYR A 164 27.83 -33.35 17.97
N GLY A 165 27.55 -34.39 17.18
CA GLY A 165 28.53 -35.27 16.55
C GLY A 165 27.90 -36.11 15.43
N PRO A 166 28.66 -37.00 14.76
CA PRO A 166 28.20 -37.80 13.62
C PRO A 166 26.98 -38.68 13.92
N ASP A 167 26.89 -39.20 15.15
CA ASP A 167 25.80 -40.05 15.63
C ASP A 167 24.67 -39.25 16.30
N TRP A 168 24.64 -37.93 16.14
CA TRP A 168 23.62 -37.10 16.77
C TRP A 168 22.23 -37.52 16.25
N THR A 169 21.33 -37.81 17.18
CA THR A 169 19.94 -38.11 16.89
C THR A 169 19.06 -37.14 17.67
N PRO A 170 17.97 -36.64 17.07
CA PRO A 170 17.04 -35.79 17.78
C PRO A 170 16.47 -36.59 18.96
N ALA A 171 16.49 -36.00 20.16
CA ALA A 171 15.78 -36.58 21.30
C ALA A 171 14.32 -36.83 20.88
N THR A 172 13.84 -38.07 21.04
CA THR A 172 12.48 -38.43 20.65
C THR A 172 11.52 -37.54 21.43
N ILE A 173 10.89 -36.59 20.73
CA ILE A 173 9.80 -35.82 21.31
C ILE A 173 8.67 -36.84 21.52
N VAL A 174 8.52 -37.30 22.75
CA VAL A 174 7.35 -38.07 23.18
C VAL A 174 6.19 -37.10 23.08
N THR A 175 5.60 -37.01 21.89
CA THR A 175 4.27 -36.47 21.73
C THR A 175 3.38 -37.43 22.48
N GLY A 176 3.06 -37.07 23.73
CA GLY A 176 2.03 -37.73 24.52
C GLY A 176 0.71 -37.59 23.80
N SER A 177 0.49 -38.41 22.78
CA SER A 177 -0.83 -38.69 22.23
C SER A 177 -1.54 -39.52 23.28
N THR A 178 -2.03 -38.86 24.32
CA THR A 178 -3.05 -39.41 25.18
C THR A 178 -4.27 -39.58 24.28
N THR A 179 -4.44 -40.79 23.74
CA THR A 179 -5.70 -41.22 23.15
C THR A 179 -6.78 -40.96 24.19
N ALA A 180 -7.60 -39.94 23.95
CA ALA A 180 -8.70 -39.59 24.82
C ALA A 180 -9.67 -40.77 24.84
N THR A 181 -9.68 -41.49 25.96
CA THR A 181 -10.70 -42.50 26.25
C THR A 181 -12.06 -41.82 26.16
N THR A 182 -12.94 -42.36 25.32
CA THR A 182 -14.28 -41.81 25.08
C THR A 182 -15.05 -41.83 26.40
N ALA A 183 -15.12 -40.69 27.06
CA ALA A 183 -15.96 -40.51 28.24
C ALA A 183 -17.43 -40.62 27.81
N PRO A 184 -18.32 -41.16 28.66
CA PRO A 184 -19.76 -41.16 28.41
C PRO A 184 -20.25 -39.71 28.23
N PRO A 185 -21.43 -39.46 27.61
CA PRO A 185 -21.90 -38.11 27.32
C PRO A 185 -22.05 -37.34 28.63
N ALA A 186 -21.02 -36.56 28.97
CA ALA A 186 -20.97 -35.84 30.23
C ALA A 186 -21.86 -34.60 30.12
N MET A 187 -22.59 -34.35 31.21
CA MET A 187 -23.26 -33.09 31.52
C MET A 187 -22.43 -31.91 31.02
N VAL A 188 -23.10 -30.95 30.36
CA VAL A 188 -22.55 -29.67 29.86
C VAL A 188 -21.31 -29.26 30.65
N SER A 189 -20.14 -29.32 30.00
CA SER A 189 -18.85 -29.01 30.64
C SER A 189 -18.94 -27.67 31.37
N LYS A 190 -18.52 -27.62 32.64
CA LYS A 190 -18.48 -26.37 33.43
C LYS A 190 -17.62 -25.27 32.78
N MET A 191 -16.75 -25.65 31.83
CA MET A 191 -16.00 -24.71 30.98
C MET A 191 -16.94 -23.81 30.17
N LEU A 192 -18.10 -24.33 29.74
CA LEU A 192 -19.15 -23.58 29.02
C LEU A 192 -19.94 -22.62 29.94
N ALA A 193 -19.68 -22.67 31.25
CA ALA A 193 -20.27 -21.78 32.26
C ALA A 193 -19.26 -20.76 32.82
N LEU A 194 -18.01 -20.75 32.34
CA LEU A 194 -17.03 -19.73 32.73
C LEU A 194 -17.41 -18.37 32.15
N PRO A 195 -17.23 -17.27 32.91
CA PRO A 195 -17.38 -15.93 32.35
C PRO A 195 -16.39 -15.69 31.21
N ASP A 196 -16.81 -14.99 30.15
CA ASP A 196 -15.99 -14.70 28.97
C ASP A 196 -14.61 -14.13 29.32
N LYS A 197 -14.52 -13.28 30.36
CA LYS A 197 -13.24 -12.73 30.84
C LYS A 197 -12.23 -13.78 31.26
N VAL A 198 -12.68 -14.85 31.92
CA VAL A 198 -11.81 -15.95 32.37
C VAL A 198 -11.34 -16.75 31.15
N VAL A 199 -12.25 -17.01 30.22
CA VAL A 199 -11.93 -17.69 28.96
C VAL A 199 -10.89 -16.89 28.18
N LEU A 200 -11.07 -15.58 28.03
CA LEU A 200 -10.12 -14.72 27.34
C LEU A 200 -8.72 -14.73 27.98
N LEU A 201 -8.62 -14.74 29.31
CA LEU A 201 -7.34 -14.87 30.01
C LEU A 201 -6.68 -16.24 29.73
N MET A 202 -7.45 -17.32 29.73
CA MET A 202 -6.93 -18.64 29.37
C MET A 202 -6.47 -18.68 27.91
N LEU A 203 -7.26 -18.09 27.01
CA LEU A 203 -6.90 -18.04 25.60
C LEU A 203 -5.59 -17.27 25.42
N ASP A 204 -5.38 -16.13 26.10
CA ASP A 204 -4.20 -15.26 25.98
C ASP A 204 -2.87 -16.01 26.20
N GLU A 205 -2.87 -17.04 27.05
CA GLU A 205 -1.72 -17.90 27.33
C GLU A 205 -1.51 -19.01 26.27
N MET A 206 -2.41 -19.15 25.30
CA MET A 206 -2.34 -20.18 24.26
C MET A 206 -1.84 -19.63 22.92
N PRO A 207 -0.99 -20.39 22.20
CA PRO A 207 -0.64 -20.09 20.81
C PRO A 207 -1.88 -19.90 19.92
N THR A 208 -1.78 -19.01 18.93
CA THR A 208 -2.91 -18.72 18.02
C THR A 208 -3.44 -19.96 17.32
N LYS A 209 -2.57 -20.89 16.92
CA LYS A 209 -2.96 -22.17 16.32
C LYS A 209 -3.88 -22.97 17.24
N ASP A 210 -3.55 -23.04 18.52
CA ASP A 210 -4.32 -23.83 19.50
C ASP A 210 -5.63 -23.14 19.85
N VAL A 211 -5.64 -21.80 19.90
CA VAL A 211 -6.89 -21.04 20.03
C VAL A 211 -7.83 -21.29 18.87
N LEU A 212 -7.32 -21.32 17.63
CA LEU A 212 -8.14 -21.63 16.45
C LEU A 212 -8.64 -23.09 16.47
N ALA A 213 -7.77 -24.04 16.85
CA ALA A 213 -8.17 -25.44 17.01
C ALA A 213 -9.25 -25.61 18.09
N LEU A 214 -9.10 -24.94 19.23
CA LEU A 214 -10.08 -24.96 20.33
C LEU A 214 -11.39 -24.28 19.94
N ALA A 215 -11.32 -23.14 19.23
CA ALA A 215 -12.50 -22.45 18.70
C ALA A 215 -13.26 -23.34 17.70
N TYR A 216 -12.53 -24.05 16.83
CA TYR A 216 -13.14 -25.01 15.91
C TYR A 216 -13.86 -26.15 16.64
N ALA A 217 -13.25 -26.67 17.72
CA ALA A 217 -13.80 -27.77 18.49
C ALA A 217 -14.95 -27.36 19.44
N VAL A 218 -14.94 -26.12 19.95
CA VAL A 218 -15.85 -25.66 21.03
C VAL A 218 -16.61 -24.39 20.60
N PRO A 219 -17.91 -24.50 20.25
CA PRO A 219 -18.69 -23.38 19.74
C PRO A 219 -18.78 -22.15 20.66
N PHE A 220 -18.74 -22.35 21.98
CA PHE A 220 -18.71 -21.24 22.93
C PHE A 220 -17.40 -20.44 22.83
N VAL A 221 -16.25 -21.12 22.78
CA VAL A 221 -14.95 -20.48 22.57
C VAL A 221 -14.91 -19.80 21.21
N ASN A 222 -15.49 -20.41 20.17
CA ASN A 222 -15.62 -19.79 18.85
C ASN A 222 -16.33 -18.43 18.93
N ARG A 223 -17.48 -18.39 19.62
CA ARG A 223 -18.22 -17.14 19.83
C ARG A 223 -17.40 -16.13 20.63
N THR A 224 -16.70 -16.54 21.68
CA THR A 224 -15.87 -15.63 22.49
C THR A 224 -14.71 -15.06 21.66
N VAL A 225 -13.97 -15.90 20.93
CA VAL A 225 -12.86 -15.46 20.06
C VAL A 225 -13.32 -14.44 19.03
N HIS A 226 -14.48 -14.66 18.40
CA HIS A 226 -15.03 -13.72 17.42
C HIS A 226 -15.68 -12.49 18.04
N SER A 227 -16.35 -12.60 19.19
CA SER A 227 -17.04 -11.46 19.82
C SER A 227 -16.08 -10.44 20.42
N TYR A 228 -14.86 -10.87 20.73
CA TYR A 228 -13.82 -10.03 21.33
C TYR A 228 -12.62 -9.81 20.39
N ASP A 229 -12.74 -10.18 19.11
CA ASP A 229 -11.68 -10.05 18.09
C ASP A 229 -10.30 -10.55 18.55
N SER A 230 -10.26 -11.65 19.32
CA SER A 230 -9.06 -12.07 20.06
C SER A 230 -7.85 -12.35 19.16
N ILE A 231 -8.09 -12.84 17.93
CA ILE A 231 -7.03 -13.05 16.93
C ILE A 231 -6.41 -11.71 16.52
N ARG A 232 -7.25 -10.72 16.20
CA ARG A 232 -6.79 -9.39 15.80
C ARG A 232 -6.03 -8.73 16.95
N THR A 233 -6.54 -8.80 18.18
CA THR A 233 -5.88 -8.23 19.37
C THR A 233 -4.42 -8.67 19.51
N ARG A 234 -4.11 -9.92 19.12
CA ARG A 234 -2.74 -10.47 19.13
C ARG A 234 -1.85 -9.95 18.00
N GLU A 235 -2.45 -9.64 16.86
CA GLU A 235 -1.75 -9.07 15.71
C GLU A 235 -1.42 -7.58 15.90
N LEU A 236 -2.10 -6.90 16.83
CA LEU A 236 -1.87 -5.49 17.18
C LEU A 236 -0.61 -5.29 18.02
N GLN A 237 0.54 -5.55 17.40
CA GLN A 237 1.85 -5.44 18.03
C GLN A 237 2.86 -4.71 17.12
N CYS A 238 3.91 -4.16 17.73
CA CYS A 238 5.02 -3.59 17.00
C CYS A 238 5.70 -4.66 16.13
N PHE A 239 5.79 -4.48 14.80
CA PHE A 239 6.42 -5.49 13.95
C PHE A 239 7.88 -5.77 14.32
N CYS A 240 8.62 -4.75 14.79
CA CYS A 240 10.03 -4.83 15.17
C CYS A 240 10.27 -5.31 16.60
N LEU A 241 9.49 -4.88 17.59
CA LEU A 241 9.72 -5.23 19.00
C LEU A 241 8.73 -6.28 19.54
N LYS A 242 7.73 -6.69 18.75
CA LYS A 242 6.65 -7.62 19.12
C LYS A 242 5.94 -7.24 20.43
N ARG A 243 5.92 -5.95 20.75
CA ARG A 243 5.23 -5.41 21.93
C ARG A 243 3.80 -5.06 21.57
N SER A 244 2.86 -5.56 22.38
CA SER A 244 1.42 -5.33 22.23
C SER A 244 1.03 -3.87 22.38
N TYR A 245 -0.02 -3.45 21.67
CA TYR A 245 -0.66 -2.14 21.85
C TYR A 245 -1.15 -1.89 23.29
N MET A 246 -1.31 -2.93 24.08
CA MET A 246 -1.71 -2.80 25.49
C MET A 246 -0.60 -2.19 26.35
N ASP A 247 0.67 -2.37 25.97
CA ASP A 247 1.85 -1.96 26.75
C ASP A 247 2.57 -0.74 26.18
N VAL A 248 2.42 -0.49 24.88
CA VAL A 248 3.13 0.58 24.17
C VAL A 248 2.23 1.39 23.27
N LYS A 249 2.62 2.64 23.04
CA LYS A 249 2.03 3.45 21.97
C LYS A 249 2.49 2.89 20.63
N LEU A 250 1.53 2.52 19.81
CA LEU A 250 1.71 2.03 18.46
C LEU A 250 1.19 3.06 17.47
N GLY A 251 1.83 3.09 16.32
CA GLY A 251 1.53 3.98 15.22
C GLY A 251 2.09 3.42 13.94
N ILE A 252 2.17 4.25 12.93
CA ILE A 252 2.66 3.89 11.60
C ILE A 252 3.81 4.82 11.21
N GLY A 253 4.75 4.29 10.43
CA GLY A 253 5.75 5.09 9.74
C GLY A 253 5.10 5.87 8.59
N VAL A 254 5.37 7.16 8.49
CA VAL A 254 4.86 8.03 7.41
C VAL A 254 6.05 8.62 6.66
N SER A 255 6.07 8.38 5.35
CA SER A 255 7.02 8.96 4.41
C SER A 255 6.43 10.23 3.83
N VAL A 256 7.17 11.32 3.89
CA VAL A 256 6.77 12.60 3.29
C VAL A 256 7.66 12.89 2.10
N THR A 257 7.07 12.86 0.90
CA THR A 257 7.77 13.17 -0.35
C THR A 257 7.07 14.30 -1.10
N GLY A 258 7.70 14.79 -2.17
CA GLY A 258 7.12 15.87 -2.99
C GLY A 258 7.43 17.27 -2.46
N GLY A 259 7.46 18.24 -3.37
CA GLY A 259 7.75 19.64 -3.06
C GLY A 259 6.46 20.41 -2.73
N ASN A 260 6.01 21.27 -3.65
CA ASN A 260 4.80 22.09 -3.47
C ASN A 260 3.48 21.29 -3.39
N LYS A 261 3.51 19.98 -3.66
CA LYS A 261 2.39 19.06 -3.49
C LYS A 261 2.92 17.85 -2.71
N PRO A 262 2.66 17.78 -1.41
CA PRO A 262 3.19 16.69 -0.60
C PRO A 262 2.49 15.38 -0.98
N VAL A 263 3.27 14.30 -0.97
CA VAL A 263 2.82 12.93 -1.13
C VAL A 263 3.20 12.18 0.15
N LEU A 264 2.19 11.95 0.98
CA LEU A 264 2.28 11.14 2.19
C LEU A 264 2.05 9.66 1.84
N ARG A 265 2.92 8.77 2.33
CA ARG A 265 2.81 7.31 2.15
C ARG A 265 3.06 6.59 3.46
N SER A 266 2.41 5.45 3.64
CA SER A 266 2.63 4.53 4.74
C SER A 266 2.26 3.11 4.31
N ASP A 267 2.98 2.13 4.81
CA ASP A 267 2.61 0.72 4.68
C ASP A 267 1.62 0.26 5.76
N PHE A 268 1.31 1.12 6.73
CA PHE A 268 0.43 0.82 7.85
C PHE A 268 0.91 -0.34 8.75
N ASP A 269 2.18 -0.74 8.63
CA ASP A 269 2.83 -1.65 9.57
C ASP A 269 2.94 -0.99 10.95
N LEU A 270 2.40 -1.65 11.98
CA LEU A 270 2.38 -1.13 13.34
C LEU A 270 3.80 -1.07 13.93
N LEU A 271 4.24 0.13 14.28
CA LEU A 271 5.53 0.41 14.87
C LEU A 271 5.34 1.11 16.22
N SER A 272 6.06 0.64 17.25
CA SER A 272 6.03 1.29 18.55
C SER A 272 6.81 2.61 18.54
N GLN A 273 6.38 3.52 19.41
CA GLN A 273 7.09 4.78 19.65
C GLN A 273 8.57 4.53 20.02
N GLY A 274 8.84 3.50 20.84
CA GLY A 274 10.20 3.14 21.25
C GLY A 274 11.06 2.68 20.06
N ALA A 275 10.53 1.82 19.20
CA ALA A 275 11.25 1.36 18.01
C ALA A 275 11.61 2.54 17.08
N PHE A 276 10.68 3.49 16.89
CA PHE A 276 10.92 4.66 16.05
C PHE A 276 11.93 5.65 16.67
N PHE A 277 11.72 6.10 17.91
CA PHE A 277 12.51 7.19 18.48
C PHE A 277 13.79 6.74 19.20
N GLN A 278 13.81 5.53 19.76
CA GLN A 278 14.95 5.03 20.56
C GLN A 278 15.88 4.11 19.75
N HIS A 279 15.33 3.39 18.77
CA HIS A 279 16.08 2.42 17.96
C HIS A 279 16.18 2.82 16.48
N ASP A 280 15.77 4.04 16.13
CA ASP A 280 15.88 4.62 14.79
C ASP A 280 15.33 3.74 13.65
N VAL A 281 14.25 2.99 13.91
CA VAL A 281 13.61 2.20 12.85
C VAL A 281 12.95 3.14 11.83
N ARG A 282 13.39 3.08 10.57
CA ARG A 282 12.98 3.98 9.45
C ARG A 282 12.48 3.25 8.19
N ARG A 283 12.30 1.94 8.27
CA ARG A 283 11.84 1.10 7.15
C ARG A 283 10.67 0.23 7.57
N SER A 284 9.72 0.06 6.67
CA SER A 284 8.57 -0.81 6.84
C SER A 284 8.95 -2.27 6.68
N VAL A 285 8.00 -3.19 6.88
CA VAL A 285 8.23 -4.62 6.65
C VAL A 285 8.57 -4.90 5.18
N GLN A 286 8.02 -4.10 4.27
CA GLN A 286 8.25 -4.16 2.82
C GLN A 286 9.44 -3.29 2.36
N GLY A 287 10.20 -2.70 3.29
CA GLY A 287 11.40 -1.91 3.01
C GLY A 287 11.15 -0.45 2.61
N VAL A 288 9.90 0.03 2.67
CA VAL A 288 9.55 1.42 2.37
C VAL A 288 10.12 2.34 3.45
N VAL A 289 10.88 3.35 3.02
CA VAL A 289 11.52 4.32 3.92
C VAL A 289 10.51 5.36 4.39
N PHE A 290 10.55 5.66 5.68
CA PHE A 290 9.76 6.71 6.33
C PHE A 290 10.59 7.48 7.35
N ASP A 291 10.23 8.74 7.58
CA ASP A 291 10.97 9.70 8.42
C ASP A 291 10.08 10.37 9.47
N LYS A 292 8.79 10.02 9.50
CA LYS A 292 7.81 10.47 10.49
C LYS A 292 7.09 9.26 11.10
N TRP A 293 6.50 9.47 12.27
CA TRP A 293 5.71 8.46 12.98
C TRP A 293 4.38 9.07 13.41
N LEU A 294 3.29 8.34 13.19
CA LEU A 294 1.93 8.79 13.51
C LEU A 294 1.23 7.73 14.36
N PRO A 295 0.88 8.00 15.64
CA PRO A 295 0.12 7.06 16.45
C PRO A 295 -1.29 6.84 15.89
N LEU A 296 -1.78 5.61 15.99
CA LEU A 296 -3.15 5.23 15.60
C LEU A 296 -4.04 5.00 16.82
N PRO A 297 -5.35 5.28 16.75
CA PRO A 297 -6.28 4.88 17.80
C PRO A 297 -6.60 3.39 17.66
N LEU A 298 -6.04 2.56 18.54
CA LEU A 298 -6.29 1.10 18.55
C LEU A 298 -7.31 0.67 19.61
N SER A 299 -7.42 1.43 20.69
CA SER A 299 -8.44 1.24 21.72
C SER A 299 -8.65 2.55 22.46
N ARG A 300 -9.74 2.66 23.23
CA ARG A 300 -10.02 3.84 24.05
C ARG A 300 -8.86 4.17 25.00
N ARG A 301 -8.29 3.15 25.66
CA ARG A 301 -7.14 3.29 26.56
C ARG A 301 -5.89 3.76 25.81
N HIS A 302 -5.60 3.13 24.67
CA HIS A 302 -4.43 3.44 23.86
C HIS A 302 -4.49 4.87 23.31
N TRP A 303 -5.63 5.26 22.73
CA TRP A 303 -5.85 6.60 22.20
C TRP A 303 -5.72 7.67 23.28
N LYS A 304 -6.29 7.46 24.47
CA LYS A 304 -6.14 8.37 25.62
C LYS A 304 -4.66 8.64 25.95
N GLY A 305 -3.80 7.64 25.84
CA GLY A 305 -2.36 7.76 26.07
C GLY A 305 -1.58 8.35 24.89
N ALA A 306 -2.06 8.18 23.66
CA ALA A 306 -1.36 8.56 22.43
C ALA A 306 -1.80 9.91 21.83
N LYS A 307 -2.99 10.41 22.17
CA LYS A 307 -3.61 11.62 21.59
C LYS A 307 -2.70 12.85 21.55
N SER A 308 -2.06 13.20 22.67
CA SER A 308 -1.20 14.39 22.72
C SER A 308 0.00 14.26 21.79
N THR A 309 0.57 13.05 21.69
CA THR A 309 1.62 12.72 20.73
C THR A 309 1.09 12.79 19.29
N ALA A 310 -0.14 12.32 19.04
CA ALA A 310 -0.77 12.40 17.72
C ALA A 310 -0.85 13.84 17.20
N ILE A 311 -1.35 14.75 18.03
CA ILE A 311 -1.46 16.19 17.69
C ILE A 311 -0.08 16.79 17.38
N ALA A 312 0.94 16.44 18.17
CA ALA A 312 2.31 16.90 17.89
C ALA A 312 2.87 16.33 16.58
N CYS A 313 2.61 15.04 16.30
CA CYS A 313 3.01 14.40 15.05
C CYS A 313 2.33 15.02 13.83
N PHE A 314 1.03 15.34 13.90
CA PHE A 314 0.32 16.03 12.83
C PHE A 314 0.96 17.37 12.49
N ARG A 315 1.20 18.21 13.50
CA ARG A 315 1.87 19.50 13.32
C ARG A 315 3.27 19.36 12.70
N ALA A 316 4.02 18.34 13.13
CA ALA A 316 5.35 18.07 12.59
C ALA A 316 5.31 17.61 11.13
N ILE A 317 4.37 16.73 10.77
CA ILE A 317 4.16 16.28 9.39
C ILE A 317 3.72 17.46 8.52
N HIS A 318 2.72 18.23 8.96
CA HIS A 318 2.20 19.41 8.27
C HIS A 318 3.30 20.42 7.94
N SER A 319 4.09 20.78 8.95
CA SER A 319 5.22 21.71 8.82
C SER A 319 6.28 21.18 7.87
N HIS A 320 6.60 19.88 7.97
CA HIS A 320 7.60 19.24 7.14
C HIS A 320 7.17 19.13 5.67
N ALA A 321 5.91 18.78 5.41
CA ALA A 321 5.31 18.73 4.08
C ALA A 321 5.04 20.12 3.48
N ARG A 322 5.27 21.21 4.25
CA ARG A 322 5.03 22.60 3.84
C ARG A 322 3.61 22.80 3.30
N MET A 323 2.63 22.20 3.99
CA MET A 323 1.23 22.26 3.60
C MET A 323 0.75 23.72 3.69
N ARG A 324 0.07 24.18 2.63
CA ARG A 324 -0.41 25.57 2.53
C ARG A 324 -1.73 25.80 3.25
N SER A 325 -2.52 24.74 3.38
CA SER A 325 -3.76 24.77 4.14
C SER A 325 -3.41 24.75 5.62
N SER A 326 -4.18 25.43 6.48
CA SER A 326 -4.11 25.26 7.93
C SER A 326 -5.51 24.88 8.38
N GLU A 327 -5.93 23.68 8.00
CA GLU A 327 -7.18 23.13 8.51
C GLU A 327 -7.06 22.96 10.02
N LEU A 328 -8.20 23.10 10.71
CA LEU A 328 -8.21 23.02 12.16
C LEU A 328 -7.70 21.65 12.62
N GLY A 329 -6.72 21.68 13.54
CA GLY A 329 -6.08 20.47 14.05
C GLY A 329 -5.17 19.76 13.05
N ASP A 330 -4.71 20.44 11.99
CA ASP A 330 -3.84 19.88 10.94
C ASP A 330 -4.46 18.63 10.27
N THR A 331 -5.79 18.64 10.14
CA THR A 331 -6.59 17.53 9.59
C THR A 331 -6.42 17.34 8.09
N ASP A 332 -5.86 18.33 7.40
CA ASP A 332 -5.44 18.24 6.00
C ASP A 332 -4.34 17.19 5.78
N VAL A 333 -3.55 16.88 6.81
CA VAL A 333 -2.61 15.73 6.79
C VAL A 333 -3.37 14.41 6.59
N LEU A 334 -4.49 14.21 7.29
CA LEU A 334 -5.33 13.01 7.13
C LEU A 334 -6.05 13.02 5.79
N SER A 335 -6.59 14.17 5.37
CA SER A 335 -7.21 14.32 4.05
C SER A 335 -6.25 13.93 2.94
N CYS A 336 -5.00 14.38 3.02
CA CYS A 336 -3.94 14.03 2.08
C CYS A 336 -3.55 12.55 2.16
N LEU A 337 -3.35 12.00 3.37
CA LEU A 337 -2.96 10.60 3.55
C LEU A 337 -4.05 9.64 3.04
N MET A 338 -5.32 9.89 3.36
CA MET A 338 -6.46 9.09 2.89
C MET A 338 -6.64 9.16 1.38
N ASN A 339 -6.49 10.35 0.79
CA ASN A 339 -6.51 10.50 -0.67
C ASN A 339 -5.37 9.71 -1.31
N ASN A 340 -4.16 9.77 -0.75
CA ASN A 340 -3.00 9.06 -1.26
C ASN A 340 -3.11 7.53 -1.14
N VAL A 341 -3.74 7.02 -0.07
CA VAL A 341 -4.06 5.58 0.04
C VAL A 341 -4.90 5.13 -1.15
N VAL A 342 -5.96 5.89 -1.49
CA VAL A 342 -6.85 5.54 -2.60
C VAL A 342 -6.16 5.73 -3.96
N VAL A 343 -5.33 6.76 -4.13
CA VAL A 343 -4.53 6.97 -5.35
C VAL A 343 -3.53 5.83 -5.58
N GLN A 344 -2.79 5.43 -4.53
CA GLN A 344 -1.84 4.33 -4.62
C GLN A 344 -2.56 3.03 -4.94
N PHE A 345 -3.66 2.74 -4.24
CA PHE A 345 -4.50 1.59 -4.52
C PHE A 345 -5.01 1.58 -5.98
N SER A 346 -5.48 2.71 -6.49
CA SER A 346 -5.94 2.82 -7.88
C SER A 346 -4.83 2.47 -8.89
N ALA A 347 -3.60 2.92 -8.63
CA ALA A 347 -2.44 2.63 -9.47
C ALA A 347 -2.01 1.15 -9.40
N ASP A 348 -1.85 0.61 -8.19
CA ASP A 348 -1.45 -0.79 -7.97
C ASP A 348 -2.45 -1.76 -8.61
N ALA A 349 -3.72 -1.41 -8.48
CA ALA A 349 -4.77 -2.20 -9.06
C ALA A 349 -4.69 -2.13 -10.60
N GLU A 350 -4.41 -0.97 -11.23
CA GLU A 350 -4.22 -0.87 -12.69
C GLU A 350 -3.07 -1.77 -13.19
N GLU A 351 -1.96 -1.82 -12.45
CA GLU A 351 -0.81 -2.67 -12.78
C GLU A 351 -1.11 -4.17 -12.65
N GLY A 352 -1.75 -4.57 -11.53
CA GLY A 352 -2.08 -5.97 -11.25
C GLY A 352 -3.04 -6.62 -12.24
N PHE A 353 -3.80 -5.83 -13.01
CA PHE A 353 -4.71 -6.35 -14.04
C PHE A 353 -4.04 -6.55 -15.41
N ARG A 354 -2.98 -5.78 -15.72
CA ARG A 354 -2.22 -5.95 -16.97
C ARG A 354 -1.41 -7.25 -17.00
N GLN A 355 -1.26 -7.92 -15.86
CA GLN A 355 -0.56 -9.19 -15.70
C GLN A 355 -1.59 -10.26 -15.27
N SER A 356 -1.89 -11.22 -16.15
CA SER A 356 -3.00 -12.20 -16.00
C SER A 356 -2.93 -13.10 -14.75
N ASP A 357 -1.77 -13.27 -14.12
CA ASP A 357 -1.54 -14.34 -13.13
C ASP A 357 -1.52 -13.91 -11.65
N LYS A 358 -2.06 -12.72 -11.30
CA LYS A 358 -1.93 -12.14 -9.94
C LYS A 358 -3.24 -11.68 -9.27
N ARG A 359 -4.35 -12.39 -9.50
CA ARG A 359 -5.65 -12.08 -8.83
C ARG A 359 -5.55 -12.10 -7.30
N SER A 360 -4.66 -12.92 -6.72
CA SER A 360 -4.36 -12.92 -5.27
C SER A 360 -3.71 -11.63 -4.79
N THR A 361 -2.79 -11.04 -5.57
CA THR A 361 -2.12 -9.78 -5.25
C THR A 361 -3.09 -8.61 -5.19
N LEU A 362 -4.09 -8.56 -6.07
CA LEU A 362 -5.14 -7.53 -6.03
C LEU A 362 -5.99 -7.64 -4.76
N ASN A 363 -6.34 -8.86 -4.33
CA ASN A 363 -7.10 -9.07 -3.10
C ASN A 363 -6.31 -8.55 -1.89
N HIS A 364 -5.04 -8.94 -1.75
CA HIS A 364 -4.17 -8.45 -0.68
C HIS A 364 -3.98 -6.92 -0.71
N ALA A 365 -3.78 -6.34 -1.91
CA ALA A 365 -3.67 -4.89 -2.06
C ALA A 365 -4.97 -4.17 -1.67
N SER A 366 -6.13 -4.73 -2.01
CA SER A 366 -7.43 -4.18 -1.62
C SER A 366 -7.64 -4.24 -0.11
N GLU A 367 -7.33 -5.36 0.53
CA GLU A 367 -7.46 -5.54 1.98
C GLU A 367 -6.58 -4.54 2.74
N LYS A 368 -5.29 -4.45 2.37
CA LYS A 368 -4.35 -3.49 2.97
C LYS A 368 -4.82 -2.03 2.78
N ALA A 369 -5.30 -1.67 1.58
CA ALA A 369 -5.80 -0.32 1.32
C ALA A 369 -7.06 0.01 2.14
N ILE A 370 -7.97 -0.95 2.31
CA ILE A 370 -9.18 -0.80 3.12
C ILE A 370 -8.80 -0.59 4.58
N GLU A 371 -7.95 -1.44 5.16
CA GLU A 371 -7.49 -1.28 6.54
C GLU A 371 -6.78 0.06 6.77
N ALA A 372 -5.91 0.46 5.83
CA ALA A 372 -5.23 1.75 5.86
C ALA A 372 -6.21 2.93 5.90
N TYR A 373 -7.22 2.91 5.04
CA TYR A 373 -8.24 3.96 4.99
C TYR A 373 -9.07 3.99 6.28
N PHE A 374 -9.47 2.83 6.81
CA PHE A 374 -10.22 2.74 8.06
C PHE A 374 -9.40 3.21 9.27
N ALA A 375 -8.10 2.93 9.32
CA ALA A 375 -7.20 3.44 10.35
C ALA A 375 -7.12 4.99 10.34
N CYS A 376 -6.97 5.58 9.15
CA CYS A 376 -7.00 7.04 9.00
C CYS A 376 -8.37 7.63 9.34
N PHE A 377 -9.46 7.00 8.89
CA PHE A 377 -10.81 7.43 9.20
C PHE A 377 -11.10 7.36 10.70
N HIS A 378 -10.63 6.33 11.40
CA HIS A 378 -10.75 6.22 12.85
C HIS A 378 -10.02 7.37 13.56
N LEU A 379 -8.80 7.70 13.14
CA LEU A 379 -8.06 8.84 13.65
C LEU A 379 -8.80 10.17 13.39
N LEU A 380 -9.38 10.33 12.21
CA LEU A 380 -10.20 11.49 11.87
C LEU A 380 -11.47 11.60 12.74
N MET A 381 -12.17 10.48 12.99
CA MET A 381 -13.33 10.43 13.88
C MET A 381 -12.96 10.78 15.33
N CYS A 382 -11.84 10.28 15.83
CA CYS A 382 -11.33 10.62 17.17
C CYS A 382 -11.06 12.12 17.30
N LEU A 383 -10.42 12.74 16.31
CA LEU A 383 -10.18 14.18 16.32
C LEU A 383 -11.48 14.98 16.22
N ALA A 384 -12.36 14.64 15.27
CA ALA A 384 -13.58 15.40 14.99
C ALA A 384 -14.59 15.36 16.14
N THR A 385 -14.74 14.20 16.79
CA THR A 385 -15.68 14.04 17.92
C THR A 385 -15.17 14.67 19.22
N GLU A 386 -13.87 14.91 19.33
CA GLU A 386 -13.25 15.59 20.48
C GLU A 386 -13.07 17.09 20.25
N ASN A 387 -13.15 17.56 19.00
CA ASN A 387 -13.13 18.97 18.63
C ASN A 387 -14.20 19.28 17.57
N THR A 388 -15.35 19.76 18.02
CA THR A 388 -16.50 20.07 17.14
C THR A 388 -16.22 21.13 16.08
N GLU A 389 -15.17 21.94 16.23
CA GLU A 389 -14.78 22.91 15.20
C GLU A 389 -14.30 22.22 13.90
N ILE A 390 -13.78 20.99 13.99
CA ILE A 390 -13.43 20.18 12.81
C ILE A 390 -14.70 19.82 12.02
N ILE A 391 -15.77 19.44 12.70
CA ILE A 391 -17.07 19.13 12.08
C ILE A 391 -17.65 20.40 11.44
N LYS A 392 -17.61 21.53 12.15
CA LYS A 392 -18.05 22.83 11.60
C LYS A 392 -17.25 23.22 10.35
N ALA A 393 -15.94 23.01 10.35
CA ALA A 393 -15.09 23.27 9.19
C ALA A 393 -15.45 22.35 8.00
N ALA A 394 -15.69 21.06 8.25
CA ALA A 394 -16.15 20.12 7.23
C ALA A 394 -17.51 20.51 6.64
N ASN A 395 -18.49 20.86 7.50
CA ASN A 395 -19.79 21.37 7.06
C ASN A 395 -19.66 22.65 6.23
N LYS A 396 -18.80 23.59 6.66
CA LYS A 396 -18.53 24.82 5.90
C LYS A 396 -17.91 24.52 4.53
N MET A 397 -16.98 23.56 4.45
CA MET A 397 -16.36 23.15 3.20
C MET A 397 -17.39 22.53 2.24
N VAL A 398 -18.22 21.60 2.75
CA VAL A 398 -19.29 20.94 1.97
C VAL A 398 -20.32 21.97 1.49
N ASN A 399 -20.82 22.82 2.38
CA ASN A 399 -21.81 23.84 2.03
C ASN A 399 -21.23 24.87 1.07
N GLY A 400 -19.99 25.31 1.28
CA GLY A 400 -19.30 26.23 0.38
C GLY A 400 -19.09 25.65 -1.01
N PHE A 401 -18.87 24.34 -1.12
CA PHE A 401 -18.83 23.68 -2.41
C PHE A 401 -20.24 23.64 -3.02
N LEU A 402 -21.27 23.23 -2.29
CA LEU A 402 -22.66 23.20 -2.80
C LEU A 402 -23.17 24.55 -3.32
N THR A 403 -22.80 25.65 -2.67
CA THR A 403 -23.21 27.01 -3.07
C THR A 403 -22.34 27.58 -4.20
N GLY A 404 -21.12 27.06 -4.37
CA GLY A 404 -20.10 27.61 -5.26
C GLY A 404 -19.44 28.89 -4.74
N PRO A 405 -18.44 29.43 -5.47
CA PRO A 405 -17.96 28.92 -6.77
C PRO A 405 -17.04 27.69 -6.64
N HIS A 406 -17.18 26.71 -7.52
CA HIS A 406 -16.49 25.39 -7.46
C HIS A 406 -15.03 25.40 -7.93
N THR A 407 -14.42 26.58 -8.09
CA THR A 407 -13.18 26.75 -8.86
C THR A 407 -11.96 26.09 -8.20
N LYS A 408 -10.93 25.77 -9.01
CA LYS A 408 -9.64 25.24 -8.55
C LYS A 408 -8.90 26.15 -7.56
N ASN A 409 -9.21 27.44 -7.56
CA ASN A 409 -8.63 28.37 -6.60
C ASN A 409 -9.21 28.16 -5.20
N GLN A 410 -10.52 27.90 -5.11
CA GLN A 410 -11.22 27.69 -3.84
C GLN A 410 -11.16 26.23 -3.38
N PHE A 411 -11.23 25.28 -4.32
CA PHE A 411 -11.16 23.84 -4.06
C PHE A 411 -10.08 23.20 -4.95
N PRO A 412 -8.79 23.31 -4.58
CA PRO A 412 -7.69 22.81 -5.41
C PRO A 412 -7.72 21.30 -5.65
N ASP A 413 -8.22 20.53 -4.68
CA ASP A 413 -8.27 19.08 -4.69
C ASP A 413 -9.69 18.60 -4.33
N LEU A 414 -10.35 17.89 -5.26
CA LEU A 414 -11.70 17.33 -5.04
C LEU A 414 -11.65 16.07 -4.14
N GLY A 415 -10.51 15.39 -4.07
CA GLY A 415 -10.31 14.25 -3.18
C GLY A 415 -10.34 14.67 -1.71
N HIS A 416 -9.78 15.83 -1.37
CA HIS A 416 -9.90 16.39 -0.02
C HIS A 416 -11.36 16.62 0.38
N LEU A 417 -12.20 17.12 -0.54
CA LEU A 417 -13.63 17.29 -0.29
C LEU A 417 -14.34 15.94 -0.07
N LEU A 418 -13.99 14.91 -0.84
CA LEU A 418 -14.53 13.56 -0.70
C LEU A 418 -14.11 12.86 0.61
N VAL A 419 -12.95 13.22 1.17
CA VAL A 419 -12.47 12.75 2.48
C VAL A 419 -13.04 13.58 3.63
N ALA A 420 -13.24 14.88 3.45
CA ALA A 420 -13.86 15.76 4.43
C ALA A 420 -15.38 15.54 4.53
N ALA A 421 -16.06 15.14 3.46
CA ALA A 421 -17.50 14.92 3.52
C ALA A 421 -17.91 13.84 4.56
N PRO A 422 -17.23 12.69 4.71
CA PRO A 422 -17.50 11.75 5.81
C PRO A 422 -17.48 12.32 7.24
N THR A 423 -16.80 13.44 7.50
CA THR A 423 -16.81 14.11 8.81
C THR A 423 -17.89 15.17 8.96
N SER A 424 -18.59 15.52 7.87
CA SER A 424 -19.74 16.41 7.92
C SER A 424 -20.97 15.70 8.49
N ASP A 425 -21.96 16.49 8.89
CA ASP A 425 -23.21 15.95 9.46
C ASP A 425 -23.96 15.10 8.42
N ASP A 426 -24.09 15.59 7.19
CA ASP A 426 -24.86 14.95 6.12
C ASP A 426 -24.07 13.93 5.29
N GLY A 427 -22.74 13.90 5.43
CA GLY A 427 -21.90 13.01 4.65
C GLY A 427 -21.88 13.33 3.16
N LEU A 428 -21.78 12.28 2.33
CA LEU A 428 -21.79 12.38 0.87
C LEU A 428 -23.22 12.31 0.31
N THR A 429 -23.89 13.46 0.21
CA THR A 429 -25.23 13.60 -0.37
C THR A 429 -25.23 13.55 -1.90
N GLN A 430 -26.36 13.19 -2.51
CA GLN A 430 -26.48 13.14 -3.97
C GLN A 430 -26.24 14.51 -4.66
N PRO A 431 -26.74 15.66 -4.14
CA PRO A 431 -26.42 16.98 -4.70
C PRO A 431 -24.92 17.29 -4.67
N LEU A 432 -24.22 16.93 -3.59
CA LEU A 432 -22.79 17.15 -3.47
C LEU A 432 -22.02 16.33 -4.51
N ILE A 433 -22.36 15.04 -4.64
CA ILE A 433 -21.75 14.15 -5.63
C ILE A 433 -21.98 14.67 -7.04
N PHE A 434 -23.20 15.15 -7.33
CA PHE A 434 -23.54 15.71 -8.64
C PHE A 434 -22.65 16.90 -8.99
N GLN A 435 -22.43 17.85 -8.06
CA GLN A 435 -21.51 18.97 -8.30
C GLN A 435 -20.06 18.52 -8.45
N ILE A 436 -19.61 17.52 -7.66
CA ILE A 436 -18.26 16.96 -7.77
C ILE A 436 -18.05 16.36 -9.17
N ILE A 437 -19.01 15.60 -9.69
CA ILE A 437 -18.95 15.02 -11.03
C ILE A 437 -18.85 16.12 -12.08
N LYS A 438 -19.72 17.15 -12.03
CA LYS A 438 -19.68 18.26 -12.98
C LYS A 438 -18.34 18.98 -12.99
N GLU A 439 -17.81 19.30 -11.81
CA GLU A 439 -16.52 19.97 -11.67
C GLU A 439 -15.36 19.07 -12.13
N ALA A 440 -15.43 17.76 -11.90
CA ALA A 440 -14.42 16.81 -12.38
C ALA A 440 -14.40 16.73 -13.91
N ILE A 441 -15.57 16.61 -14.55
CA ILE A 441 -15.67 16.61 -16.03
C ILE A 441 -15.11 17.93 -16.59
N LEU A 442 -15.45 19.06 -15.97
CA LEU A 442 -14.96 20.39 -16.37
C LEU A 442 -13.43 20.53 -16.27
N ARG A 443 -12.83 20.07 -15.16
CA ARG A 443 -11.38 20.10 -14.94
C ARG A 443 -10.62 19.16 -15.87
N ASN A 444 -11.24 18.05 -16.28
CA ASN A 444 -10.62 17.05 -17.13
C ASN A 444 -10.53 17.47 -18.60
N VAL A 445 -11.29 18.49 -19.04
CA VAL A 445 -11.27 18.96 -20.44
C VAL A 445 -9.85 19.24 -20.95
N VAL A 446 -9.01 19.93 -20.17
CA VAL A 446 -7.64 20.25 -20.61
C VAL A 446 -6.79 18.99 -20.82
N TRP A 447 -6.95 17.99 -19.95
CA TRP A 447 -6.22 16.72 -20.03
C TRP A 447 -6.78 15.82 -21.13
N MET A 448 -8.09 15.88 -21.37
CA MET A 448 -8.72 15.17 -22.48
C MET A 448 -8.20 15.67 -23.84
N LEU A 449 -8.11 17.00 -24.01
CA LEU A 449 -7.81 17.61 -25.30
C LEU A 449 -6.31 17.70 -25.61
N ASP A 450 -5.46 17.91 -24.60
CA ASP A 450 -4.03 18.17 -24.80
C ASP A 450 -3.20 16.89 -24.95
N SER A 451 -2.11 16.99 -25.70
CA SER A 451 -1.14 15.90 -25.89
C SER A 451 -0.41 15.47 -24.61
N LYS A 452 -0.44 16.28 -23.54
CA LYS A 452 0.07 15.88 -22.22
C LYS A 452 -0.88 14.96 -21.45
N GLY A 453 -2.11 14.78 -21.94
CA GLY A 453 -3.09 13.83 -21.41
C GLY A 453 -3.51 12.84 -22.49
N ALA A 454 -4.80 12.80 -22.84
CA ALA A 454 -5.38 11.81 -23.73
C ALA A 454 -5.22 12.12 -25.24
N ASP A 455 -4.75 13.32 -25.61
CA ASP A 455 -4.54 13.74 -26.99
C ASP A 455 -5.78 13.57 -27.90
N MET A 456 -6.96 13.89 -27.36
CA MET A 456 -8.25 13.82 -28.07
C MET A 456 -8.75 15.22 -28.46
N ALA A 457 -7.91 15.98 -29.17
CA ALA A 457 -8.20 17.35 -29.59
C ALA A 457 -9.48 17.49 -30.43
N GLU A 458 -9.90 16.42 -31.12
CA GLU A 458 -11.16 16.37 -31.87
C GLU A 458 -12.39 16.70 -31.02
N LEU A 459 -12.36 16.36 -29.72
CA LEU A 459 -13.49 16.59 -28.81
C LEU A 459 -13.70 18.08 -28.51
N ALA A 460 -12.76 18.95 -28.91
CA ALA A 460 -12.93 20.40 -28.84
C ALA A 460 -13.79 20.97 -29.98
N TYR A 461 -14.05 20.17 -31.03
CA TYR A 461 -15.03 20.53 -32.05
C TYR A 461 -16.42 20.62 -31.42
N LEU A 462 -17.25 21.57 -31.82
CA LEU A 462 -18.62 21.74 -31.30
C LEU A 462 -19.62 21.33 -32.39
N GLU A 463 -19.81 20.02 -32.57
CA GLU A 463 -20.73 19.46 -33.56
C GLU A 463 -22.19 19.91 -33.33
N PRO A 464 -22.99 20.11 -34.40
CA PRO A 464 -24.37 20.56 -34.25
C PRO A 464 -25.35 19.44 -33.89
N SER A 465 -24.98 18.17 -34.13
CA SER A 465 -25.82 16.99 -33.92
C SER A 465 -26.38 16.95 -32.50
N ALA A 466 -27.66 16.61 -32.35
CA ALA A 466 -28.31 16.53 -31.04
C ALA A 466 -27.70 15.44 -30.14
N ILE A 467 -27.23 14.34 -30.75
CA ILE A 467 -26.58 13.21 -30.10
C ILE A 467 -25.25 12.94 -30.80
N SER A 468 -24.19 12.68 -30.04
CA SER A 468 -22.90 12.19 -30.53
C SER A 468 -22.41 11.08 -29.62
N ASP A 469 -22.52 9.83 -30.08
CA ASP A 469 -21.99 8.67 -29.36
C ASP A 469 -20.46 8.74 -29.29
N HIS A 470 -19.80 9.25 -30.33
CA HIS A 470 -18.36 9.46 -30.35
C HIS A 470 -17.91 10.35 -29.18
N ARG A 471 -18.55 11.52 -29.00
CA ARG A 471 -18.25 12.42 -27.87
C ARG A 471 -18.46 11.72 -26.53
N VAL A 472 -19.60 11.08 -26.33
CA VAL A 472 -19.93 10.44 -25.05
C VAL A 472 -18.89 9.36 -24.71
N THR A 473 -18.56 8.48 -25.64
CA THR A 473 -17.60 7.40 -25.42
C THR A 473 -16.18 7.94 -25.25
N LYS A 474 -15.71 8.81 -26.16
CA LYS A 474 -14.32 9.28 -26.13
C LYS A 474 -14.03 10.25 -24.99
N THR A 475 -14.97 11.09 -24.58
CA THR A 475 -14.81 11.90 -23.36
C THR A 475 -14.64 11.00 -22.11
N PHE A 476 -15.38 9.88 -22.04
CA PHE A 476 -15.23 8.93 -20.95
C PHE A 476 -13.85 8.26 -20.97
N GLU A 477 -13.47 7.68 -22.11
CA GLU A 477 -12.17 7.01 -22.30
C GLU A 477 -11.00 7.93 -21.92
N ALA A 478 -11.03 9.19 -22.37
CA ALA A 478 -9.99 10.18 -22.08
C ALA A 478 -9.81 10.50 -20.59
N SER A 479 -10.83 10.26 -19.78
CA SER A 479 -10.87 10.61 -18.35
C SER A 479 -11.01 9.39 -17.43
N ARG A 480 -10.85 8.16 -17.96
CA ARG A 480 -11.13 6.91 -17.24
C ARG A 480 -10.40 6.80 -15.91
N THR A 481 -9.10 7.10 -15.86
CA THR A 481 -8.31 7.06 -14.61
C THR A 481 -8.85 8.03 -13.54
N SER A 482 -9.24 9.25 -13.94
CA SER A 482 -9.82 10.21 -13.01
C SER A 482 -11.18 9.76 -12.48
N TYR A 483 -12.02 9.18 -13.33
CA TYR A 483 -13.34 8.68 -12.92
C TYR A 483 -13.23 7.42 -12.04
N CYS A 484 -12.28 6.53 -12.35
CA CYS A 484 -11.94 5.37 -11.51
C CYS A 484 -11.55 5.80 -10.09
N LEU A 485 -10.66 6.80 -9.99
CA LEU A 485 -10.25 7.36 -8.69
C LEU A 485 -11.43 7.95 -7.91
N LEU A 486 -12.33 8.70 -8.57
CA LEU A 486 -13.53 9.26 -7.92
C LEU A 486 -14.47 8.17 -7.40
N MET A 487 -14.67 7.09 -8.18
CA MET A 487 -15.48 5.95 -7.76
C MET A 487 -14.88 5.24 -6.55
N PHE A 488 -13.56 5.04 -6.51
CA PHE A 488 -12.90 4.48 -5.33
C PHE A 488 -13.02 5.42 -4.13
N LEU A 489 -12.73 6.72 -4.27
CA LEU A 489 -12.89 7.67 -3.17
C LEU A 489 -14.32 7.66 -2.60
N LYS A 490 -15.34 7.61 -3.47
CA LYS A 490 -16.74 7.48 -3.07
C LYS A 490 -17.00 6.15 -2.35
N LEU A 491 -16.51 5.02 -2.87
CA LEU A 491 -16.67 3.69 -2.27
C LEU A 491 -16.07 3.63 -0.87
N PHE A 492 -14.81 4.05 -0.70
CA PHE A 492 -14.12 4.04 0.58
C PHE A 492 -14.84 4.95 1.60
N SER A 493 -15.18 6.17 1.20
CA SER A 493 -15.90 7.13 2.06
C SER A 493 -17.28 6.60 2.51
N THR A 494 -18.05 5.98 1.61
CA THR A 494 -19.38 5.43 1.96
C THR A 494 -19.32 4.14 2.77
N SER A 495 -18.29 3.32 2.56
CA SER A 495 -18.07 2.11 3.35
C SER A 495 -17.71 2.44 4.79
N ALA A 496 -16.93 3.51 5.00
CA ALA A 496 -16.57 4.01 6.32
C ALA A 496 -17.73 4.78 7.00
N ARG A 497 -18.46 5.64 6.27
CA ARG A 497 -19.55 6.48 6.80
C ARG A 497 -20.91 5.81 6.60
N GLN A 498 -21.32 4.97 7.56
CA GLN A 498 -22.64 4.33 7.56
C GLN A 498 -23.76 5.38 7.81
N PRO A 499 -24.76 5.53 6.91
CA PRO A 499 -25.73 6.64 6.97
C PRO A 499 -26.58 6.74 8.24
N ARG A 500 -26.76 5.63 8.97
CA ARG A 500 -27.63 5.56 10.16
C ARG A 500 -26.90 5.78 11.49
N LYS A 501 -25.59 6.04 11.47
CA LYS A 501 -24.77 6.19 12.69
C LYS A 501 -24.27 7.63 12.83
N SER A 502 -24.38 8.17 14.06
CA SER A 502 -23.73 9.44 14.40
C SER A 502 -22.21 9.30 14.33
N LEU A 503 -21.48 10.43 14.22
CA LEU A 503 -20.01 10.41 14.20
C LEU A 503 -19.42 9.75 15.46
N VAL A 504 -20.06 9.97 16.62
CA VAL A 504 -19.67 9.32 17.88
C VAL A 504 -19.90 7.81 17.81
N GLN A 505 -21.05 7.34 17.32
CA GLN A 505 -21.32 5.91 17.17
C GLN A 505 -20.37 5.22 16.19
N LEU A 506 -19.96 5.91 15.12
CA LEU A 506 -18.94 5.41 14.19
C LEU A 506 -17.59 5.27 14.89
N ARG A 507 -17.16 6.29 15.64
CA ARG A 507 -15.94 6.21 16.45
C ARG A 507 -15.98 5.04 17.43
N GLU A 508 -17.08 4.87 18.17
CA GLU A 508 -17.19 3.77 19.13
C GLU A 508 -17.13 2.40 18.44
N THR A 509 -17.79 2.24 17.29
CA THR A 509 -17.69 1.01 16.48
C THR A 509 -16.24 0.74 16.07
N LEU A 510 -15.50 1.77 15.66
CA LEU A 510 -14.10 1.63 15.27
C LEU A 510 -13.20 1.31 16.47
N PHE A 511 -13.50 1.82 17.66
CA PHE A 511 -12.78 1.42 18.87
C PHE A 511 -13.04 -0.05 19.24
N ASP A 512 -14.27 -0.50 19.11
CA ASP A 512 -14.66 -1.88 19.40
C ASP A 512 -13.97 -2.87 18.45
N ASN A 513 -13.78 -2.47 17.19
CA ASN A 513 -13.08 -3.28 16.17
C ASN A 513 -11.57 -2.96 16.07
N HIS A 514 -10.99 -2.22 17.02
CA HIS A 514 -9.57 -1.82 16.99
C HIS A 514 -9.09 -1.15 15.69
N GLY A 515 -9.93 -0.29 15.11
CA GLY A 515 -9.68 0.42 13.85
C GLY A 515 -9.89 -0.42 12.59
N ALA A 516 -10.31 -1.68 12.70
CA ALA A 516 -10.64 -2.52 11.55
C ALA A 516 -11.93 -2.05 10.85
N PRO A 517 -12.06 -2.34 9.55
CA PRO A 517 -13.36 -2.36 8.91
C PRO A 517 -14.31 -3.35 9.62
N PRO A 518 -15.61 -3.03 9.77
CA PRO A 518 -16.59 -3.98 10.28
C PRO A 518 -16.62 -5.28 9.49
N THR A 519 -17.02 -6.38 10.15
CA THR A 519 -17.09 -7.72 9.55
C THR A 519 -17.87 -7.71 8.23
N GLY A 520 -17.29 -8.32 7.19
CA GLY A 520 -17.88 -8.41 5.85
C GLY A 520 -17.69 -7.17 4.97
N VAL A 521 -17.31 -6.01 5.52
CA VAL A 521 -17.07 -4.79 4.74
C VAL A 521 -15.90 -4.97 3.77
N SER A 522 -14.79 -5.57 4.21
CA SER A 522 -13.62 -5.79 3.34
C SER A 522 -13.97 -6.67 2.12
N ALA A 523 -14.69 -7.77 2.34
CA ALA A 523 -15.13 -8.66 1.26
C ALA A 523 -16.10 -7.96 0.31
N ALA A 524 -17.09 -7.24 0.84
CA ALA A 524 -18.03 -6.47 0.02
C ALA A 524 -17.32 -5.37 -0.79
N MET A 525 -16.37 -4.65 -0.20
CA MET A 525 -15.57 -3.64 -0.89
C MET A 525 -14.72 -4.27 -1.99
N ALA A 526 -14.10 -5.43 -1.76
CA ALA A 526 -13.30 -6.13 -2.77
C ALA A 526 -14.14 -6.56 -4.00
N GLU A 527 -15.40 -6.97 -3.82
CA GLU A 527 -16.33 -7.21 -4.92
C GLU A 527 -16.64 -5.90 -5.69
N ARG A 528 -17.01 -4.83 -4.98
CA ARG A 528 -17.33 -3.54 -5.60
C ARG A 528 -16.14 -2.91 -6.32
N ILE A 529 -14.93 -3.11 -5.81
CA ILE A 529 -13.68 -2.69 -6.46
C ILE A 529 -13.55 -3.34 -7.84
N ARG A 530 -13.90 -4.63 -7.96
CA ARG A 530 -13.89 -5.32 -9.26
C ARG A 530 -14.94 -4.77 -10.20
N GLU A 531 -16.16 -4.55 -9.72
CA GLU A 531 -17.23 -3.95 -10.52
C GLU A 531 -16.84 -2.57 -11.07
N ILE A 532 -16.23 -1.70 -10.24
CA ILE A 532 -15.81 -0.36 -10.64
C ILE A 532 -14.83 -0.38 -11.83
N ARG A 533 -14.02 -1.44 -11.96
CA ARG A 533 -12.99 -1.55 -13.01
C ARG A 533 -13.57 -1.92 -14.36
N GLU A 534 -14.64 -2.70 -14.36
CA GLU A 534 -15.36 -3.11 -15.57
C GLU A 534 -16.20 -1.95 -16.16
N ILE A 535 -16.35 -0.84 -15.44
CA ILE A 535 -17.05 0.34 -15.94
C ILE A 535 -16.25 1.00 -17.08
N ASP A 536 -16.89 1.07 -18.24
CA ASP A 536 -16.33 1.61 -19.48
C ASP A 536 -17.14 2.77 -20.08
N GLY A 537 -18.16 3.28 -19.36
CA GLY A 537 -18.99 4.38 -19.81
C GLY A 537 -19.71 5.17 -18.72
N TYR A 538 -20.27 6.31 -19.12
CA TYR A 538 -20.97 7.23 -18.22
C TYR A 538 -22.15 6.62 -17.45
N PRO A 539 -23.03 5.78 -18.04
CA PRO A 539 -24.14 5.19 -17.27
C PRO A 539 -23.65 4.38 -16.06
N GLY A 540 -22.64 3.53 -16.25
CA GLY A 540 -22.04 2.74 -15.17
C GLY A 540 -21.35 3.64 -14.14
N PHE A 541 -20.60 4.65 -14.59
CA PHE A 541 -19.95 5.62 -13.71
C PHE A 541 -20.94 6.42 -12.86
N LEU A 542 -21.99 6.97 -13.48
CA LEU A 542 -23.02 7.73 -12.77
C LEU A 542 -23.75 6.85 -11.74
N CYS A 543 -24.09 5.61 -12.11
CA CYS A 543 -24.68 4.64 -11.20
C CYS A 543 -23.75 4.32 -10.01
N ALA A 544 -22.47 4.04 -10.27
CA ALA A 544 -21.48 3.76 -9.22
C ALA A 544 -21.25 4.95 -8.28
N MET A 545 -21.39 6.18 -8.80
CA MET A 545 -21.34 7.39 -7.99
C MET A 545 -22.63 7.64 -7.18
N GLY A 546 -23.71 6.89 -7.43
CA GLY A 546 -24.99 7.04 -6.72
C GLY A 546 -25.97 8.02 -7.37
N ILE A 547 -25.80 8.34 -8.66
CA ILE A 547 -26.77 9.10 -9.45
C ILE A 547 -27.84 8.14 -9.96
N THR A 548 -29.08 8.35 -9.53
CA THR A 548 -30.23 7.50 -9.86
C THR A 548 -30.91 7.89 -11.17
N GLU A 549 -30.90 9.19 -11.49
CA GLU A 549 -31.51 9.73 -12.71
C GLU A 549 -30.46 9.91 -13.79
N ILE A 550 -30.35 8.94 -14.69
CA ILE A 550 -29.38 8.99 -15.78
C ILE A 550 -29.93 9.94 -16.86
N PRO A 551 -29.16 10.97 -17.28
CA PRO A 551 -29.60 11.90 -18.30
C PRO A 551 -29.76 11.22 -19.66
N SER A 552 -30.70 11.71 -20.48
CA SER A 552 -30.82 11.27 -21.87
C SER A 552 -29.55 11.60 -22.65
N LYS A 553 -29.24 10.79 -23.68
CA LYS A 553 -28.07 11.03 -24.55
C LYS A 553 -28.05 12.45 -25.12
N THR A 554 -29.19 12.97 -25.55
CA THR A 554 -29.31 14.35 -26.07
C THR A 554 -28.87 15.40 -25.05
N HIS A 555 -29.41 15.33 -23.82
CA HIS A 555 -29.02 16.27 -22.77
C HIS A 555 -27.56 16.11 -22.37
N PHE A 556 -27.07 14.88 -22.30
CA PHE A 556 -25.69 14.63 -21.88
C PHE A 556 -24.66 15.03 -22.94
N THR A 557 -24.93 14.77 -24.24
CA THR A 557 -24.10 15.28 -25.34
C THR A 557 -24.05 16.80 -25.30
N ALA A 558 -25.19 17.48 -25.14
CA ALA A 558 -25.23 18.95 -25.03
C ALA A 558 -24.42 19.45 -23.82
N PHE A 559 -24.51 18.77 -22.68
CA PHE A 559 -23.73 19.07 -21.47
C PHE A 559 -22.22 18.92 -21.69
N LEU A 560 -21.75 17.81 -22.27
CA LEU A 560 -20.33 17.59 -22.54
C LEU A 560 -19.78 18.64 -23.53
N ARG A 561 -20.56 18.98 -24.56
CA ARG A 561 -20.20 20.03 -25.52
C ARG A 561 -20.09 21.39 -24.84
N ARG A 562 -21.07 21.75 -24.01
CA ARG A 562 -21.06 23.01 -23.26
C ARG A 562 -19.89 23.07 -22.28
N THR A 563 -19.53 21.94 -21.65
CA THR A 563 -18.43 21.85 -20.69
C THR A 563 -17.08 22.20 -21.33
N VAL A 564 -16.88 21.90 -22.62
CA VAL A 564 -15.69 22.36 -23.36
C VAL A 564 -15.64 23.88 -23.38
N VAL A 565 -16.76 24.55 -23.69
CA VAL A 565 -16.85 26.02 -23.73
C VAL A 565 -16.64 26.60 -22.33
N ASP A 566 -17.34 26.08 -21.32
CA ASP A 566 -17.24 26.55 -19.93
C ASP A 566 -15.80 26.42 -19.40
N SER A 567 -15.07 25.36 -19.78
CA SER A 567 -13.67 25.15 -19.40
C SER A 567 -12.75 26.25 -19.96
N MET A 568 -13.07 26.78 -21.15
CA MET A 568 -12.36 27.91 -21.74
C MET A 568 -12.74 29.23 -21.05
N GLU A 569 -14.02 29.45 -20.80
CA GLU A 569 -14.54 30.68 -20.15
C GLU A 569 -13.97 30.85 -18.74
N ILE A 570 -13.89 29.77 -17.96
CA ILE A 570 -13.35 29.76 -16.59
C ILE A 570 -11.80 29.76 -16.59
N GLY A 571 -11.17 29.47 -17.73
CA GLY A 571 -9.72 29.51 -17.90
C GLY A 571 -8.99 28.25 -17.44
N TYR A 572 -9.68 27.11 -17.33
CA TYR A 572 -9.03 25.80 -17.15
C TYR A 572 -8.32 25.35 -18.42
N SER A 573 -8.86 25.73 -19.57
CA SER A 573 -8.35 25.42 -20.90
C SER A 573 -8.26 26.70 -21.75
N VAL A 574 -7.51 26.65 -22.84
CA VAL A 574 -7.55 27.63 -23.93
C VAL A 574 -7.86 26.93 -25.25
N MET A 575 -8.45 27.66 -26.20
CA MET A 575 -8.80 27.13 -27.53
C MET A 575 -7.74 27.56 -28.56
N PRO A 576 -6.69 26.74 -28.82
CA PRO A 576 -5.60 27.14 -29.71
C PRO A 576 -5.92 26.93 -31.20
N LEU A 577 -7.05 26.28 -31.53
CA LEU A 577 -7.46 25.91 -32.87
C LEU A 577 -8.84 26.49 -33.20
N SER A 578 -9.05 26.89 -34.45
CA SER A 578 -10.38 27.29 -34.90
C SER A 578 -11.29 26.08 -35.10
N GLN A 579 -12.61 26.28 -35.00
CA GLN A 579 -13.61 25.22 -35.21
C GLN A 579 -13.48 24.56 -36.59
N SER A 580 -13.09 25.30 -37.64
CA SER A 580 -12.80 24.67 -38.95
C SER A 580 -11.62 23.71 -38.92
N LYS A 581 -10.58 24.00 -38.13
CA LYS A 581 -9.42 23.09 -38.00
C LYS A 581 -9.83 21.87 -37.21
N LEU A 582 -10.58 22.05 -36.11
CA LEU A 582 -11.08 20.98 -35.26
C LEU A 582 -12.05 20.05 -35.99
N TYR A 583 -12.93 20.59 -36.86
CA TYR A 583 -13.78 19.81 -37.74
C TYR A 583 -12.97 18.84 -38.61
N MET A 584 -11.86 19.30 -39.21
CA MET A 584 -11.03 18.45 -40.06
C MET A 584 -10.38 17.30 -39.28
N ILE A 585 -9.99 17.55 -38.02
CA ILE A 585 -9.45 16.52 -37.11
C ILE A 585 -10.55 15.52 -36.75
N CYS A 586 -11.72 16.03 -36.35
CA CYS A 586 -12.87 15.23 -35.97
C CYS A 586 -13.35 14.34 -37.11
N LYS A 587 -13.46 14.87 -38.34
CA LYS A 587 -13.90 14.13 -39.53
C LYS A 587 -13.12 12.85 -39.83
N VAL A 588 -11.87 12.75 -39.39
CA VAL A 588 -11.07 11.54 -39.60
C VAL A 588 -11.29 10.49 -38.52
N ARG A 589 -11.66 10.90 -37.31
CA ARG A 589 -12.03 10.00 -36.22
C ARG A 589 -13.52 9.62 -36.27
N GLU A 590 -14.37 10.51 -36.78
CA GLU A 590 -15.82 10.36 -36.96
C GLU A 590 -16.21 10.80 -38.37
N ARG A 591 -16.30 9.84 -39.30
CA ARG A 591 -16.47 10.12 -40.74
C ARG A 591 -17.75 10.88 -41.08
N ASP A 592 -18.80 10.64 -40.32
CA ASP A 592 -20.15 11.15 -40.55
C ASP A 592 -20.49 12.38 -39.71
N VAL A 593 -19.48 13.04 -39.11
CA VAL A 593 -19.70 14.23 -38.28
C VAL A 593 -20.27 15.41 -39.10
N GLU A 594 -21.33 16.01 -38.58
CA GLU A 594 -22.00 17.17 -39.19
C GLU A 594 -21.14 18.43 -39.14
N VAL A 595 -21.37 19.32 -40.11
CA VAL A 595 -20.67 20.61 -40.21
C VAL A 595 -21.45 21.69 -39.47
N ALA A 596 -20.90 22.16 -38.34
CA ALA A 596 -21.39 23.31 -37.60
C ALA A 596 -21.41 24.60 -38.43
N GLN A 597 -22.36 25.48 -38.14
CA GLN A 597 -22.50 26.78 -38.78
C GLN A 597 -21.22 27.63 -38.63
N GLY A 598 -20.76 28.26 -39.72
CA GLY A 598 -19.54 29.08 -39.74
C GLY A 598 -18.23 28.29 -39.95
N VAL A 599 -18.29 26.95 -40.05
CA VAL A 599 -17.13 26.13 -40.43
C VAL A 599 -16.90 26.22 -41.94
N GLY A 600 -15.91 27.02 -42.33
CA GLY A 600 -15.42 27.06 -43.72
C GLY A 600 -14.34 26.00 -43.98
N ILE A 601 -14.53 25.16 -45.00
CA ILE A 601 -13.53 24.17 -45.46
C ILE A 601 -12.85 24.72 -46.71
N THR A 602 -11.56 25.04 -46.63
CA THR A 602 -10.79 25.54 -47.78
C THR A 602 -9.88 24.45 -48.36
N LYS A 603 -9.55 24.56 -49.66
CA LYS A 603 -8.59 23.67 -50.33
C LYS A 603 -7.21 23.68 -49.64
N ALA A 604 -6.81 24.83 -49.09
CA ALA A 604 -5.60 24.97 -48.28
C ALA A 604 -5.68 24.18 -46.97
N MET A 605 -6.85 24.16 -46.30
CA MET A 605 -7.06 23.34 -45.09
C MET A 605 -7.06 21.85 -45.39
N ILE A 606 -7.69 21.40 -46.48
CA ILE A 606 -7.64 20.01 -46.94
C ILE A 606 -6.18 19.61 -47.26
N THR A 607 -5.45 20.48 -47.95
CA THR A 607 -4.04 20.24 -48.29
C THR A 607 -3.15 20.21 -47.05
N ARG A 608 -3.33 21.16 -46.12
CA ARG A 608 -2.64 21.19 -44.82
C ARG A 608 -2.95 19.93 -44.02
N TYR A 609 -4.20 19.49 -44.01
CA TYR A 609 -4.64 18.30 -43.31
C TYR A 609 -3.98 17.04 -43.92
N ASN A 610 -4.08 16.85 -45.23
CA ASN A 610 -3.50 15.70 -45.94
C ASN A 610 -1.96 15.65 -45.84
N ARG A 611 -1.28 16.81 -45.85
CA ARG A 611 0.18 16.90 -45.74
C ARG A 611 0.68 16.87 -44.30
N GLY A 612 -0.10 17.46 -43.39
CA GLY A 612 0.24 17.67 -41.99
C GLY A 612 -0.15 16.48 -41.13
N GLU A 613 -1.43 16.14 -41.01
CA GLU A 613 -1.90 15.17 -40.01
C GLU A 613 -1.33 13.74 -40.16
N ARG A 614 -1.03 13.31 -41.40
CA ARG A 614 -0.31 12.05 -41.64
C ARG A 614 1.12 12.01 -41.07
N TRP A 615 1.74 13.17 -40.80
CA TRP A 615 3.03 13.28 -40.09
C TRP A 615 2.89 13.24 -38.56
N TYR A 616 1.72 13.62 -38.00
CA TYR A 616 1.50 13.69 -36.54
C TYR A 616 1.34 12.32 -35.87
N TRP A 617 1.21 11.24 -36.66
CA TRP A 617 1.25 9.84 -36.20
C TRP A 617 2.64 9.38 -35.72
N ASN A 618 3.72 10.12 -36.04
CA ASN A 618 5.11 9.72 -35.76
C ASN A 618 5.80 10.52 -34.62
N GLY A 619 5.03 11.26 -33.82
CA GLY A 619 5.49 12.01 -32.64
C GLY A 619 6.30 13.28 -32.94
N TRP A 620 5.96 14.44 -32.35
CA TRP A 620 6.89 15.59 -32.28
C TRP A 620 6.47 16.82 -31.42
N ASN A 621 7.47 17.65 -31.11
CA ASN A 621 7.42 19.02 -30.54
C ASN A 621 6.52 19.99 -31.34
N GLY A 622 5.81 20.91 -30.68
CA GLY A 622 5.13 22.05 -31.32
C GLY A 622 3.62 21.91 -31.56
N ARG A 623 2.95 20.90 -30.98
CA ARG A 623 1.48 20.87 -30.97
C ARG A 623 0.92 22.10 -30.22
N PRO A 624 -0.13 22.75 -30.73
CA PRO A 624 -0.82 23.78 -29.98
C PRO A 624 -1.37 23.18 -28.68
N THR A 625 -1.10 23.83 -27.56
CA THR A 625 -1.50 23.34 -26.24
C THR A 625 -2.84 23.93 -25.83
N PHE A 626 -3.69 23.11 -25.23
CA PHE A 626 -4.93 23.55 -24.59
C PHE A 626 -4.67 24.04 -23.15
N PHE A 627 -3.46 23.90 -22.62
CA PHE A 627 -3.10 24.49 -21.33
C PHE A 627 -2.97 26.01 -21.44
N PRO A 628 -3.55 26.78 -20.49
CA PRO A 628 -3.31 28.23 -20.43
C PRO A 628 -1.81 28.49 -20.20
N ARG A 629 -1.21 29.38 -21.01
CA ARG A 629 0.17 29.83 -20.77
C ARG A 629 0.21 30.57 -19.43
N ARG A 630 1.11 30.18 -18.53
CA ARG A 630 1.42 31.02 -17.36
C ARG A 630 2.01 32.32 -17.89
N LEU A 631 1.28 33.43 -17.73
CA LEU A 631 1.86 34.76 -17.81
C LEU A 631 2.86 34.89 -16.64
N THR A 632 4.09 34.42 -16.83
CA THR A 632 5.21 34.96 -16.08
C THR A 632 5.36 36.40 -16.55
N SER A 633 5.23 37.33 -15.60
CA SER A 633 5.42 38.76 -15.76
C SER A 633 6.83 39.08 -16.26
N TYR A 634 7.07 38.94 -17.55
CA TYR A 634 8.13 39.62 -18.29
C TYR A 634 7.62 39.83 -19.71
N ALA A 635 6.94 40.96 -19.89
CA ALA A 635 6.81 41.56 -21.20
C ALA A 635 8.22 41.92 -21.68
N ALA A 636 8.67 41.30 -22.78
CA ALA A 636 9.75 41.84 -23.59
C ALA A 636 9.75 41.22 -25.00
N VAL A 637 9.30 42.06 -25.94
CA VAL A 637 9.89 42.26 -27.26
C VAL A 637 9.56 41.22 -28.34
N HIS A 638 8.62 41.64 -29.19
CA HIS A 638 8.66 41.54 -30.65
C HIS A 638 9.91 40.87 -31.24
N ARG A 639 9.71 39.81 -32.04
CA ARG A 639 10.12 39.88 -33.44
C ARG A 639 9.44 38.79 -34.28
N GLU A 640 8.74 39.30 -35.28
CA GLU A 640 8.24 38.58 -36.43
C GLU A 640 9.35 37.83 -37.16
N ASP A 641 8.92 36.71 -37.72
CA ASP A 641 9.47 35.99 -38.84
C ASP A 641 10.25 36.87 -39.84
N ARG A 642 11.52 36.52 -40.05
CA ARG A 642 12.13 36.62 -41.38
C ARG A 642 12.84 35.33 -41.74
N SER A 643 12.28 34.71 -42.78
CA SER A 643 12.87 33.64 -43.57
C SER A 643 14.20 34.01 -44.23
N ARG A 644 14.95 32.96 -44.61
CA ARG A 644 16.16 32.83 -45.46
C ARG A 644 17.40 32.46 -44.63
N GLY A 645 18.20 31.46 -44.96
CA GLY A 645 18.28 30.56 -46.10
C GLY A 645 19.41 29.57 -45.82
N GLY A 646 19.34 28.37 -46.40
CA GLY A 646 20.28 27.30 -46.10
C GLY A 646 21.72 27.57 -46.53
N ARG A 647 22.66 26.87 -45.89
CA ARG A 647 23.79 26.26 -46.58
C ARG A 647 24.42 25.15 -45.76
N ARG A 648 24.72 24.07 -46.48
CA ARG A 648 25.50 22.90 -46.11
C ARG A 648 26.88 23.30 -45.57
N GLY A 649 27.37 22.54 -44.58
CA GLY A 649 28.77 22.53 -44.17
C GLY A 649 29.09 21.23 -43.42
N ARG A 650 29.80 20.31 -44.08
CA ARG A 650 30.45 19.12 -43.50
C ARG A 650 31.64 19.54 -42.62
N GLY A 651 31.97 18.76 -41.59
CA GLY A 651 33.37 18.53 -41.17
C GLY A 651 33.67 18.50 -39.66
N GLY A 652 34.41 17.48 -39.23
CA GLY A 652 35.14 17.35 -37.94
C GLY A 652 34.32 16.75 -36.80
N GLN A 653 34.51 15.53 -36.28
CA GLN A 653 35.70 14.77 -35.85
C GLN A 653 36.48 15.41 -34.68
N GLY A 654 36.52 14.70 -33.54
CA GLY A 654 37.32 14.99 -32.34
C GLY A 654 36.57 15.79 -31.26
N GLY A 655 36.58 15.48 -29.97
CA GLY A 655 37.37 14.50 -29.23
C GLY A 655 36.90 14.36 -27.77
N ARG A 656 37.51 13.38 -27.11
CA ARG A 656 37.41 13.04 -25.68
C ARG A 656 37.78 14.23 -24.78
N GLY A 657 37.15 14.33 -23.62
CA GLY A 657 37.62 15.15 -22.51
C GLY A 657 36.89 14.80 -21.21
N ARG A 658 37.55 14.00 -20.36
CA ARG A 658 37.21 13.80 -18.95
C ARG A 658 37.35 15.13 -18.19
N ARG A 659 36.44 15.38 -17.27
CA ARG A 659 36.71 15.59 -15.83
C ARG A 659 35.46 15.29 -15.03
#